data_AF-A0A5B8XQI1-F1
#
_entry.id   AF-A0A5B8XQI1-F1
#
_cell.length_a   1.000
_cell.length_b   1.000
_cell.length_c   1.000
_cell.angle_alpha   90.00
_cell.angle_beta   90.00
_cell.angle_gamma   90.00
#
_symmetry.space_group_name_H-M   'P 1'
#
loop_
_entity.id
_entity.type
_entity.pdbx_description
1 polymer ?
#
loop_
_entity_poly.entity_id
_entity_poly.type
_entity_poly.pdbx_seq_one_letter_code
_entity_poly.pdbx_strand_id
1 'polypeptide(L)'
;MNEIDTFANYHVPDAEEGSDSPARLISYYWGLLRKYYWIILITSIVGVSVGYFWTKQQPRLFRAESKIIFHQNKNNVFGKNIERVDLLEQGGSWQFEQFWNTQKEVLNSRWFAERIAQKVGMLEGDTHIPLTKADGTRYTDEERTRMAIGRVRGMMSVTLQRDSRVALVEVTGTDPKFATELANAVANAYIDYTKEFQSGGLNQIINWFDKYVGDKRGELTAAQAALHKFKRDRNILAISFEERQNLTGSDMSSVNSQLNDVRNDLSAERASLEQMQKMLREGTSPIEVAQFAENLSVSSLVQRRDELKLQLADLNTVFGEKHESVRAVQDQLAIVETRLSEEIQRTMNEVQNRVERLERHRVALEGRLAELKEQAFELNELGLEYGQLRDKEETLRQLYETVLKRSEELDINSLFESNNIQVLEEAEVPGAPFSPNLPYNLGIALLVGIAFGGGIIFLIAALDNTMRTEDDVNRYTRSPVLGALPEVDAATIKGLADNASLDIITHVAPKSSFAEGIKTLRTNLMFMAADEPPKLLLVTSPGPGEGKTLISSNMAIAMAQSGLKTLIVDNDLRRPRVHKALGLKNAKGVSEIAIGEATLEETLLPSGIENLWVLPAGDIPPNPTELMHTARFEKLIEELSQKFDRVILDSPPIGAVADALILSRFVDAVLLVVKYGTTRRETFRRSIDQLDAIGAPLMGCVLNDIKKDAAGYGYSYYYYRYNYEEKPTKPDSKMAS
;
A
#
# COMPACT_ATOMS: atom_id res chain seq x y z
N MET A 1 -21.97 77.80 47.71
CA MET A 1 -21.86 76.61 48.57
C MET A 1 -22.17 75.42 47.69
N ASN A 2 -21.11 74.71 47.30
CA ASN A 2 -20.99 73.37 46.67
C ASN A 2 -21.63 73.22 45.27
N GLU A 3 -20.88 73.17 44.16
CA GLU A 3 -19.89 72.16 43.69
C GLU A 3 -20.41 70.72 43.79
N ILE A 4 -20.50 70.05 42.63
CA ILE A 4 -20.12 68.65 42.36
C ILE A 4 -20.30 68.34 40.85
N ASP A 5 -19.18 67.92 40.27
CA ASP A 5 -18.94 66.96 39.18
C ASP A 5 -19.34 67.25 37.72
N THR A 6 -18.35 67.80 37.01
CA THR A 6 -18.06 67.49 35.60
C THR A 6 -16.64 66.95 35.50
N PHE A 7 -16.46 65.65 35.27
CA PHE A 7 -15.25 65.13 34.64
C PHE A 7 -15.61 64.06 33.61
N ALA A 8 -15.21 64.37 32.39
CA ALA A 8 -15.42 63.59 31.19
C ALA A 8 -14.59 62.30 31.21
N ASN A 9 -15.22 61.25 30.71
CA ASN A 9 -14.63 59.97 30.32
C ASN A 9 -13.37 60.18 29.46
N TYR A 10 -12.18 59.95 30.02
CA TYR A 10 -11.02 59.56 29.24
C TYR A 10 -10.96 58.03 29.22
N HIS A 11 -11.43 57.48 28.11
CA HIS A 11 -11.24 56.10 27.71
C HIS A 11 -9.72 55.83 27.64
N VAL A 12 -9.23 54.90 28.46
CA VAL A 12 -7.92 54.28 28.26
C VAL A 12 -8.02 53.53 26.93
N PRO A 13 -7.19 53.81 25.90
CA PRO A 13 -7.10 52.90 24.77
C PRO A 13 -6.58 51.59 25.33
N ASP A 14 -7.36 50.52 25.14
CA ASP A 14 -6.87 49.15 25.30
C ASP A 14 -5.50 49.07 24.63
N ALA A 15 -4.52 48.59 25.38
CA ALA A 15 -3.20 48.28 24.87
C ALA A 15 -3.40 47.30 23.71
N GLU A 16 -3.35 47.82 22.48
CA GLU A 16 -3.25 47.00 21.28
C GLU A 16 -2.15 45.98 21.55
N GLU A 17 -2.53 44.71 21.51
CA GLU A 17 -1.63 43.57 21.41
C GLU A 17 -0.58 43.90 20.35
N GLY A 18 0.57 44.37 20.80
CA GLY A 18 1.73 44.60 19.96
C GLY A 18 2.04 43.29 19.29
N SER A 19 1.66 43.18 18.01
CA SER A 19 2.01 42.06 17.17
C SER A 19 3.53 41.97 17.15
N ASP A 20 4.08 41.09 17.97
CA ASP A 20 5.49 40.72 17.92
C ASP A 20 5.77 40.30 16.48
N SER A 21 6.44 41.17 15.73
CA SER A 21 6.73 40.86 14.33
C SER A 21 7.50 39.55 14.29
N PRO A 22 7.15 38.59 13.42
CA PRO A 22 7.81 37.28 13.37
C PRO A 22 9.34 37.38 13.32
N ALA A 23 9.84 38.45 12.71
CA ALA A 23 11.26 38.77 12.66
C ALA A 23 11.91 39.01 14.04
N ARG A 24 11.22 39.67 14.98
CA ARG A 24 11.70 39.91 16.36
C ARG A 24 11.73 38.63 17.20
N LEU A 25 10.71 37.78 17.05
CA LEU A 25 10.71 36.48 17.72
C LEU A 25 11.83 35.58 17.18
N ILE A 26 12.03 35.57 15.86
CA ILE A 26 13.11 34.80 15.22
C ILE A 26 14.48 35.29 15.67
N SER A 27 14.73 36.61 15.70
CA SER A 27 16.01 37.16 16.18
C SER A 27 16.27 36.84 17.65
N TYR A 28 15.23 36.87 18.49
CA TYR A 28 15.29 36.50 19.90
C TYR A 28 15.72 35.04 20.10
N TYR A 29 14.99 34.10 19.50
CA TYR A 29 15.30 32.68 19.62
C TYR A 29 16.64 32.32 18.96
N TRP A 30 17.03 33.01 17.88
CA TRP A 30 18.34 32.84 17.25
C TRP A 30 19.49 33.29 18.17
N GLY A 31 19.33 34.41 18.87
CA GLY A 31 20.30 34.88 19.87
C GLY A 31 20.46 33.91 21.04
N LEU A 32 19.34 33.38 21.55
CA LEU A 32 19.33 32.34 22.58
C LEU A 32 20.06 31.08 22.12
N LEU A 33 19.79 30.62 20.91
CA LEU A 33 20.39 29.43 20.34
C LEU A 33 21.91 29.62 20.17
N ARG A 34 22.36 30.79 19.71
CA ARG A 34 23.80 31.10 19.62
C ARG A 34 24.49 31.16 20.98
N LYS A 35 23.81 31.64 22.02
CA LYS A 35 24.36 31.69 23.38
C LYS A 35 24.45 30.32 24.04
N TYR A 36 23.48 29.44 23.77
CA TYR A 36 23.32 28.16 24.45
C TYR A 36 23.44 26.93 23.53
N TYR A 37 24.03 27.06 22.34
CA TYR A 37 24.20 25.93 21.40
C TYR A 37 24.95 24.74 22.02
N TRP A 38 25.85 25.02 22.95
CA TRP A 38 26.60 24.00 23.70
C TRP A 38 25.67 23.10 24.54
N ILE A 39 24.51 23.60 24.99
CA ILE A 39 23.50 22.79 25.69
C ILE A 39 22.91 21.75 24.73
N ILE A 40 22.49 22.17 23.53
CA ILE A 40 21.99 21.26 22.49
C ILE A 40 23.05 20.23 22.13
N LEU A 41 24.31 20.65 22.01
CA LEU A 41 25.43 19.74 21.71
C LEU A 41 25.59 18.67 22.81
N ILE A 42 25.62 19.07 24.08
CA ILE A 42 25.75 18.14 25.21
C ILE A 42 24.54 17.19 25.29
N THR A 43 23.30 17.69 25.21
CA THR A 43 22.11 16.84 25.28
C THR A 43 22.02 15.88 24.10
N SER A 44 22.48 16.28 22.92
CA SER A 44 22.58 15.42 21.74
C SER A 44 23.60 14.30 21.94
N ILE A 45 24.79 14.61 22.47
CA ILE A 45 25.83 13.60 22.77
C ILE A 45 25.32 12.61 23.82
N VAL A 46 24.68 13.10 24.88
CA VAL A 46 24.11 12.24 25.93
C VAL A 46 22.98 11.38 25.36
N GLY A 47 22.06 11.96 24.58
CA GLY A 47 20.97 11.23 23.93
C GLY A 47 21.48 10.10 23.04
N VAL A 48 22.42 10.40 22.14
CA VAL A 48 23.09 9.41 21.28
C VAL A 48 23.80 8.32 22.10
N SER A 49 24.50 8.68 23.18
CA SER A 49 25.17 7.71 24.04
C SER A 49 24.18 6.77 24.71
N VAL A 50 23.09 7.30 25.27
CA VAL A 50 22.00 6.51 25.86
C VAL A 50 21.35 5.61 24.81
N GLY A 51 21.04 6.15 23.62
CA GLY A 51 20.48 5.40 22.50
C GLY A 51 21.39 4.26 22.04
N TYR A 52 22.70 4.46 22.01
CA TYR A 52 23.69 3.44 21.70
C TYR A 52 23.69 2.29 22.72
N PHE A 53 23.79 2.62 24.03
CA PHE A 53 23.79 1.60 25.09
C PHE A 53 22.47 0.85 25.17
N TRP A 54 21.34 1.55 25.03
CA TRP A 54 20.01 0.95 25.02
C TRP A 54 19.84 -0.01 23.83
N THR A 55 20.27 0.42 22.64
CA THR A 55 20.25 -0.43 21.42
C THR A 55 21.13 -1.67 21.59
N LYS A 56 22.29 -1.54 22.25
CA LYS A 56 23.20 -2.67 22.49
C LYS A 56 22.65 -3.72 23.45
N GLN A 57 21.73 -3.36 24.35
CA GLN A 57 21.09 -4.29 25.29
C GLN A 57 19.92 -5.08 24.67
N GLN A 58 19.41 -4.66 23.52
CA GLN A 58 18.30 -5.35 22.89
C GLN A 58 18.76 -6.67 22.25
N PRO A 59 17.93 -7.73 22.31
CA PRO A 59 18.24 -8.99 21.64
C PRO A 59 18.33 -8.77 20.13
N ARG A 60 19.35 -9.36 19.52
CA ARG A 60 19.53 -9.33 18.07
C ARG A 60 18.52 -10.28 17.44
N LEU A 61 17.64 -9.74 16.62
CA LEU A 61 16.70 -10.52 15.82
C LEU A 61 17.21 -10.58 14.38
N PHE A 62 17.27 -11.78 13.86
CA PHE A 62 17.63 -12.11 12.49
C PHE A 62 16.36 -12.39 11.70
N ARG A 63 16.36 -12.00 10.43
CA ARG A 63 15.25 -12.25 9.51
C ARG A 63 15.75 -13.18 8.40
N ALA A 64 15.07 -14.29 8.21
CA ALA A 64 15.26 -15.19 7.08
C ALA A 64 14.03 -15.08 6.15
N GLU A 65 14.25 -15.15 4.85
CA GLU A 65 13.20 -14.97 3.84
C GLU A 65 13.26 -16.11 2.82
N SER A 66 12.16 -16.84 2.64
CA SER A 66 11.99 -17.80 1.55
C SER A 66 10.93 -17.30 0.58
N LYS A 67 11.16 -17.51 -0.73
CA LYS A 67 10.26 -17.03 -1.79
C LYS A 67 9.56 -18.19 -2.45
N ILE A 68 8.24 -18.11 -2.55
CA ILE A 68 7.39 -19.09 -3.22
C ILE A 68 6.75 -18.42 -4.43
N ILE A 69 6.83 -19.03 -5.61
CA ILE A 69 6.18 -18.50 -6.83
C ILE A 69 4.96 -19.32 -7.20
N PHE A 70 3.87 -18.62 -7.52
CA PHE A 70 2.64 -19.19 -8.06
C PHE A 70 2.64 -19.09 -9.58
N HIS A 71 2.83 -20.21 -10.26
CA HIS A 71 2.84 -20.27 -11.72
C HIS A 71 1.44 -20.11 -12.30
N GLN A 72 1.36 -19.42 -13.44
CA GLN A 72 0.12 -19.33 -14.21
C GLN A 72 0.01 -20.59 -15.06
N ASN A 73 -0.95 -21.46 -14.73
CA ASN A 73 -1.12 -22.74 -15.39
C ASN A 73 -1.38 -22.54 -16.89
N LYS A 74 -0.50 -23.05 -17.76
CA LYS A 74 -0.68 -23.00 -19.22
C LYS A 74 -0.38 -24.31 -19.96
N ASN A 75 -0.21 -25.43 -19.26
CA ASN A 75 0.17 -26.67 -19.93
C ASN A 75 -0.94 -27.72 -19.86
N ASN A 76 -1.98 -27.54 -20.68
CA ASN A 76 -2.62 -28.72 -21.29
C ASN A 76 -1.62 -29.28 -22.31
N VAL A 77 -0.85 -30.28 -21.90
CA VAL A 77 0.12 -30.96 -22.78
C VAL A 77 -0.60 -31.72 -23.90
N PHE A 78 -1.90 -31.98 -23.77
CA PHE A 78 -2.72 -32.66 -24.77
C PHE A 78 -4.05 -31.93 -25.04
N GLY A 79 -4.06 -31.05 -26.06
CA GLY A 79 -5.27 -30.59 -26.75
C GLY A 79 -6.14 -29.52 -26.05
N LYS A 80 -6.69 -28.59 -26.86
CA LYS A 80 -7.53 -27.46 -26.45
C LYS A 80 -8.96 -27.83 -25.98
N ASN A 81 -9.36 -29.10 -26.06
CA ASN A 81 -10.78 -29.49 -25.91
C ASN A 81 -11.16 -29.96 -24.50
N ILE A 82 -10.26 -29.82 -23.53
CA ILE A 82 -10.54 -30.10 -22.13
C ILE A 82 -10.30 -28.81 -21.37
N GLU A 83 -11.33 -27.97 -21.29
CA GLU A 83 -11.42 -27.03 -20.18
C GLU A 83 -11.48 -27.87 -18.91
N ARG A 84 -10.37 -27.93 -18.18
CA ARG A 84 -10.43 -28.31 -16.77
C ARG A 84 -11.45 -27.36 -16.14
N VAL A 85 -12.49 -27.89 -15.50
CA VAL A 85 -13.24 -27.13 -14.50
C VAL A 85 -12.29 -26.98 -13.31
N ASP A 86 -11.26 -26.15 -13.48
CA ASP A 86 -10.40 -25.72 -12.40
C ASP A 86 -11.30 -24.87 -11.50
N LEU A 87 -11.61 -25.36 -10.30
CA LEU A 87 -12.31 -24.61 -9.25
C LEU A 87 -11.55 -23.33 -8.83
N LEU A 88 -10.34 -23.13 -9.38
CA LEU A 88 -9.50 -21.95 -9.26
C LEU A 88 -9.46 -21.25 -10.63
N GLU A 89 -10.52 -20.53 -10.96
CA GLU A 89 -10.68 -19.79 -12.21
C GLU A 89 -9.54 -18.79 -12.46
N GLN A 90 -9.05 -18.76 -13.70
CA GLN A 90 -8.08 -17.78 -14.18
C GLN A 90 -8.76 -16.45 -14.53
N GLY A 91 -8.87 -15.54 -13.57
CA GLY A 91 -9.18 -14.13 -13.89
C GLY A 91 -8.08 -13.16 -13.50
N GLY A 92 -8.35 -11.89 -13.81
CA GLY A 92 -7.41 -10.78 -13.66
C GLY A 92 -6.90 -10.57 -12.23
N SER A 93 -6.03 -9.57 -12.04
CA SER A 93 -5.33 -9.31 -10.78
C SER A 93 -6.23 -9.36 -9.52
N TRP A 94 -7.48 -8.91 -9.62
CA TRP A 94 -8.48 -8.98 -8.54
C TRP A 94 -8.83 -10.40 -8.06
N GLN A 95 -8.96 -11.37 -8.97
CA GLN A 95 -9.25 -12.76 -8.57
C GLN A 95 -8.02 -13.43 -7.94
N PHE A 96 -6.81 -13.08 -8.42
CA PHE A 96 -5.58 -13.51 -7.78
C PHE A 96 -5.44 -12.91 -6.36
N GLU A 97 -5.83 -11.66 -6.14
CA GLU A 97 -5.86 -11.08 -4.79
C GLU A 97 -6.82 -11.82 -3.85
N GLN A 98 -8.01 -12.20 -4.30
CA GLN A 98 -8.95 -13.00 -3.50
C GLN A 98 -8.40 -14.39 -3.18
N PHE A 99 -7.82 -15.06 -4.18
CA PHE A 99 -7.11 -16.32 -4.00
C PHE A 99 -5.98 -16.18 -2.97
N TRP A 100 -5.12 -15.17 -3.15
CA TRP A 100 -3.99 -14.89 -2.26
C TRP A 100 -4.45 -14.63 -0.82
N ASN A 101 -5.48 -13.82 -0.62
CA ASN A 101 -6.02 -13.55 0.71
C ASN A 101 -6.52 -14.84 1.39
N THR A 102 -7.13 -15.75 0.62
CA THR A 102 -7.54 -17.07 1.13
C THR A 102 -6.34 -17.93 1.50
N GLN A 103 -5.30 -17.99 0.66
CA GLN A 103 -4.08 -18.75 0.96
C GLN A 103 -3.31 -18.16 2.15
N LYS A 104 -3.33 -16.84 2.32
CA LYS A 104 -2.74 -16.16 3.48
C LYS A 104 -3.43 -16.58 4.79
N GLU A 105 -4.75 -16.77 4.79
CA GLU A 105 -5.47 -17.30 5.96
C GLU A 105 -5.09 -18.76 6.24
N VAL A 106 -4.90 -19.58 5.21
CA VAL A 106 -4.40 -20.96 5.36
C VAL A 106 -3.02 -20.97 6.01
N LEU A 107 -2.08 -20.17 5.50
CA LEU A 107 -0.71 -20.06 6.04
C LEU A 107 -0.69 -19.53 7.48
N ASN A 108 -1.64 -18.67 7.86
CA ASN A 108 -1.77 -18.14 9.22
C ASN A 108 -2.63 -19.00 10.17
N SER A 109 -3.19 -20.10 9.68
CA SER A 109 -4.10 -20.95 10.44
C SER A 109 -3.38 -21.74 11.55
N ARG A 110 -4.13 -22.11 12.59
CA ARG A 110 -3.56 -22.84 13.75
C ARG A 110 -3.05 -24.23 13.38
N TRP A 111 -3.80 -24.97 12.56
CA TRP A 111 -3.45 -26.32 12.14
C TRP A 111 -2.20 -26.34 11.26
N PHE A 112 -2.01 -25.33 10.42
CA PHE A 112 -0.82 -25.23 9.56
C PHE A 112 0.43 -24.91 10.39
N ALA A 113 0.31 -23.97 11.33
CA ALA A 113 1.38 -23.66 12.28
C ALA A 113 1.76 -24.87 13.17
N GLU A 114 0.79 -25.68 13.57
CA GLU A 114 1.03 -26.93 14.31
C GLU A 114 1.85 -27.92 13.47
N ARG A 115 1.45 -28.12 12.20
CA ARG A 115 2.17 -28.98 11.26
C ARG A 115 3.62 -28.55 11.08
N ILE A 116 3.87 -27.24 10.98
CA ILE A 116 5.22 -26.69 10.89
C ILE A 116 6.00 -26.92 12.19
N ALA A 117 5.39 -26.66 13.35
CA ALA A 117 6.02 -26.87 14.65
C ALA A 117 6.47 -28.33 14.84
N GLN A 118 5.66 -29.29 14.39
CA GLN A 118 6.02 -30.70 14.40
C GLN A 118 7.15 -31.02 13.40
N LYS A 119 7.07 -30.48 12.17
CA LYS A 119 8.06 -30.75 11.10
C LYS A 119 9.47 -30.25 11.44
N VAL A 120 9.57 -29.12 12.16
CA VAL A 120 10.85 -28.51 12.60
C VAL A 120 11.28 -29.03 13.98
N GLY A 121 10.54 -29.98 14.58
CA GLY A 121 10.90 -30.54 15.88
C GLY A 121 10.83 -29.54 17.04
N MET A 122 10.00 -28.48 16.96
CA MET A 122 9.88 -27.48 18.04
C MET A 122 9.42 -28.06 19.38
N LEU A 123 8.75 -29.21 19.34
CA LEU A 123 8.27 -29.93 20.53
C LEU A 123 9.33 -30.88 21.11
N GLU A 124 10.46 -31.05 20.44
CA GLU A 124 11.55 -31.90 20.88
C GLU A 124 12.49 -31.14 21.83
N GLY A 125 12.68 -31.68 23.04
CA GLY A 125 13.57 -31.09 24.04
C GLY A 125 13.07 -29.77 24.65
N ASP A 126 13.99 -29.02 25.25
CA ASP A 126 13.74 -27.77 26.00
C ASP A 126 14.15 -26.50 25.21
N THR A 127 14.73 -26.67 24.03
CA THR A 127 15.44 -25.62 23.28
C THR A 127 14.50 -24.52 22.77
N HIS A 128 13.35 -24.91 22.23
CA HIS A 128 12.40 -23.98 21.60
C HIS A 128 11.16 -23.73 22.46
N ILE A 129 10.68 -24.75 23.18
CA ILE A 129 9.51 -24.69 24.05
C ILE A 129 9.87 -25.34 25.38
N PRO A 130 9.76 -24.61 26.51
CA PRO A 130 10.18 -25.12 27.80
C PRO A 130 9.37 -26.35 28.22
N LEU A 131 10.02 -27.33 28.83
CA LEU A 131 9.43 -28.55 29.36
C LEU A 131 8.80 -28.34 30.74
N THR A 132 9.30 -27.37 31.50
CA THR A 132 8.87 -27.08 32.87
C THR A 132 8.43 -25.63 33.05
N LYS A 133 7.36 -25.45 33.84
CA LYS A 133 6.84 -24.17 34.28
C LYS A 133 7.79 -23.56 35.31
N ALA A 134 7.62 -22.25 35.59
CA ALA A 134 8.40 -21.54 36.60
C ALA A 134 8.21 -22.09 38.03
N ASP A 135 7.12 -22.84 38.26
CA ASP A 135 6.81 -23.53 39.53
C ASP A 135 7.39 -24.96 39.63
N GLY A 136 8.12 -25.41 38.60
CA GLY A 136 8.73 -26.75 38.53
C GLY A 136 7.83 -27.87 38.02
N THR A 137 6.56 -27.60 37.71
CA THR A 137 5.65 -28.60 37.10
C THR A 137 5.90 -28.74 35.59
N ARG A 138 5.69 -29.93 35.01
CA ARG A 138 5.86 -30.12 33.55
C ARG A 138 4.65 -29.58 32.80
N TYR A 139 4.88 -28.92 31.66
CA TYR A 139 3.80 -28.58 30.73
C TYR A 139 3.19 -29.85 30.13
N THR A 140 1.88 -29.86 29.92
CA THR A 140 1.23 -30.93 29.15
C THR A 140 1.57 -30.81 27.66
N ASP A 141 1.46 -31.90 26.91
CA ASP A 141 1.73 -31.87 25.47
C ASP A 141 0.81 -30.88 24.74
N GLU A 142 -0.47 -30.78 25.13
CA GLU A 142 -1.39 -29.78 24.58
C GLU A 142 -0.96 -28.34 24.87
N GLU A 143 -0.45 -28.05 26.08
CA GLU A 143 0.07 -26.73 26.45
C GLU A 143 1.31 -26.39 25.61
N ARG A 144 2.22 -27.36 25.42
CA ARG A 144 3.43 -27.20 24.61
C ARG A 144 3.11 -26.97 23.14
N THR A 145 2.19 -27.75 22.57
CA THR A 145 1.70 -27.56 21.20
C THR A 145 1.08 -26.17 21.02
N ARG A 146 0.27 -25.71 21.98
CA ARG A 146 -0.30 -24.36 21.94
C ARG A 146 0.76 -23.26 21.96
N MET A 147 1.79 -23.41 22.79
CA MET A 147 2.93 -22.49 22.84
C MET A 147 3.73 -22.51 21.53
N ALA A 148 3.97 -23.69 20.96
CA ALA A 148 4.66 -23.84 19.69
C ALA A 148 3.90 -23.16 18.54
N ILE A 149 2.59 -23.39 18.42
CA ILE A 149 1.72 -22.71 17.44
C ILE A 149 1.80 -21.19 17.60
N GLY A 150 1.72 -20.69 18.83
CA GLY A 150 1.83 -19.25 19.11
C GLY A 150 3.18 -18.69 18.69
N ARG A 151 4.27 -19.41 18.97
CA ARG A 151 5.63 -19.01 18.63
C ARG A 151 5.86 -19.00 17.11
N VAL A 152 5.45 -20.06 16.41
CA VAL A 152 5.52 -20.16 14.94
C VAL A 152 4.78 -19.01 14.28
N ARG A 153 3.51 -18.77 14.65
CA ARG A 153 2.70 -17.66 14.11
C ARG A 153 3.25 -16.27 14.45
N GLY A 154 3.87 -16.11 15.62
CA GLY A 154 4.48 -14.85 16.02
C GLY A 154 5.82 -14.56 15.35
N MET A 155 6.55 -15.61 14.96
CA MET A 155 7.85 -15.49 14.28
C MET A 155 7.70 -15.29 12.78
N MET A 156 6.64 -15.81 12.16
CA MET A 156 6.45 -15.73 10.71
C MET A 156 5.54 -14.58 10.27
N SER A 157 5.79 -14.08 9.07
CA SER A 157 4.93 -13.17 8.33
C SER A 157 4.96 -13.58 6.87
N VAL A 158 3.77 -13.76 6.27
CA VAL A 158 3.66 -14.04 4.85
C VAL A 158 3.03 -12.87 4.13
N THR A 159 3.74 -12.35 3.13
CA THR A 159 3.29 -11.21 2.31
C THR A 159 3.45 -11.52 0.82
N LEU A 160 2.71 -10.80 -0.01
CA LEU A 160 2.86 -10.86 -1.47
C LEU A 160 3.80 -9.74 -1.89
N GLN A 161 4.80 -10.07 -2.71
CA GLN A 161 5.61 -9.08 -3.40
C GLN A 161 4.70 -8.21 -4.28
N ARG A 162 4.81 -6.88 -4.19
CA ARG A 162 3.97 -5.96 -4.97
C ARG A 162 4.05 -6.26 -6.46
N ASP A 163 2.89 -6.22 -7.12
CA ASP A 163 2.71 -6.47 -8.55
C ASP A 163 3.34 -7.79 -9.04
N SER A 164 3.41 -8.79 -8.17
CA SER A 164 4.05 -10.08 -8.44
C SER A 164 3.23 -11.24 -7.88
N ARG A 165 3.54 -12.45 -8.37
CA ARG A 165 2.97 -13.73 -7.89
C ARG A 165 3.95 -14.46 -6.99
N VAL A 166 4.84 -13.72 -6.34
CA VAL A 166 5.83 -14.23 -5.42
C VAL A 166 5.37 -13.92 -4.01
N ALA A 167 5.16 -14.97 -3.22
CA ALA A 167 4.97 -14.86 -1.78
C ALA A 167 6.31 -14.86 -1.07
N LEU A 168 6.46 -13.92 -0.16
CA LEU A 168 7.59 -13.79 0.75
C LEU A 168 7.18 -14.41 2.09
N VAL A 169 7.88 -15.46 2.48
CA VAL A 169 7.79 -16.07 3.81
C VAL A 169 8.94 -15.53 4.64
N GLU A 170 8.66 -14.53 5.47
CA GLU A 170 9.63 -13.93 6.38
C GLU A 170 9.51 -14.58 7.76
N VAL A 171 10.62 -15.03 8.32
CA VAL A 171 10.70 -15.52 9.71
C VAL A 171 11.71 -14.70 10.48
N THR A 172 11.31 -14.23 11.66
CA THR A 172 12.15 -13.45 12.58
C THR A 172 12.44 -14.22 13.85
N GLY A 173 13.71 -14.27 14.26
CA GLY A 173 14.13 -15.04 15.44
C GLY A 173 15.50 -14.62 15.97
N THR A 174 15.82 -15.03 17.19
CA THR A 174 17.13 -14.76 17.83
C THR A 174 18.25 -15.65 17.31
N ASP A 175 17.90 -16.85 16.83
CA ASP A 175 18.84 -17.78 16.20
C ASP A 175 18.67 -17.70 14.67
N PRO A 176 19.71 -17.26 13.92
CA PRO A 176 19.65 -17.13 12.48
C PRO A 176 19.47 -18.47 11.77
N LYS A 177 20.06 -19.57 12.29
CA LYS A 177 19.96 -20.89 11.65
C LYS A 177 18.54 -21.42 11.75
N PHE A 178 17.96 -21.33 12.95
CA PHE A 178 16.60 -21.75 13.21
C PHE A 178 15.57 -20.93 12.42
N ALA A 179 15.78 -19.61 12.29
CA ALA A 179 14.90 -18.77 11.48
C ALA A 179 14.90 -19.19 10.01
N THR A 180 16.07 -19.53 9.46
CA THR A 180 16.22 -20.04 8.10
C THR A 180 15.56 -21.41 7.91
N GLU A 181 15.80 -22.34 8.82
CA GLU A 181 15.18 -23.66 8.80
C GLU A 181 13.65 -23.54 8.85
N LEU A 182 13.13 -22.70 9.75
CA LEU A 182 11.69 -22.46 9.88
C LEU A 182 11.09 -21.82 8.63
N ALA A 183 11.75 -20.84 8.00
CA ALA A 183 11.28 -20.21 6.77
C ALA A 183 11.17 -21.24 5.62
N ASN A 184 12.20 -22.07 5.44
CA ASN A 184 12.20 -23.14 4.44
C ASN A 184 11.17 -24.22 4.77
N ALA A 185 11.00 -24.58 6.04
CA ALA A 185 10.01 -25.54 6.47
C ALA A 185 8.57 -25.08 6.19
N VAL A 186 8.28 -23.78 6.38
CA VAL A 186 6.97 -23.18 6.03
C VAL A 186 6.71 -23.31 4.53
N ALA A 187 7.68 -22.93 3.70
CA ALA A 187 7.53 -23.01 2.25
C ALA A 187 7.31 -24.45 1.78
N ASN A 188 8.12 -25.39 2.29
CA ASN A 188 8.00 -26.80 1.95
C ASN A 188 6.69 -27.41 2.48
N ALA A 189 6.28 -27.10 3.72
CA ALA A 189 5.01 -27.58 4.27
C ALA A 189 3.78 -27.08 3.48
N TYR A 190 3.86 -25.87 2.91
CA TYR A 190 2.79 -25.33 2.07
C TYR A 190 2.72 -26.03 0.71
N ILE A 191 3.88 -26.34 0.11
CA ILE A 191 3.96 -27.14 -1.11
C ILE A 191 3.41 -28.54 -0.84
N ASP A 192 3.82 -29.19 0.25
CA ASP A 192 3.32 -30.51 0.65
C ASP A 192 1.79 -30.50 0.83
N TYR A 193 1.25 -29.50 1.53
CA TYR A 193 -0.20 -29.32 1.70
C TYR A 193 -0.92 -29.16 0.36
N THR A 194 -0.38 -28.35 -0.54
CA THR A 194 -0.99 -28.12 -1.86
C THR A 194 -0.96 -29.39 -2.69
N LYS A 195 0.15 -30.14 -2.65
CA LYS A 195 0.29 -31.45 -3.30
C LYS A 195 -0.75 -32.43 -2.76
N GLU A 196 -0.88 -32.55 -1.43
CA GLU A 196 -1.89 -33.41 -0.80
C GLU A 196 -3.32 -33.04 -1.20
N PHE A 197 -3.65 -31.76 -1.20
CA PHE A 197 -4.98 -31.27 -1.57
C PHE A 197 -5.29 -31.54 -3.05
N GLN A 198 -4.34 -31.29 -3.95
CA GLN A 198 -4.49 -31.53 -5.39
C GLN A 198 -4.55 -33.03 -5.71
N SER A 199 -3.67 -33.84 -5.13
CA SER A 199 -3.65 -35.29 -5.32
C SER A 199 -4.87 -35.97 -4.72
N GLY A 200 -5.40 -35.48 -3.59
CA GLY A 200 -6.58 -36.07 -2.93
C GLY A 200 -7.83 -36.05 -3.80
N GLY A 201 -8.13 -34.89 -4.43
CA GLY A 201 -9.26 -34.78 -5.35
C GLY A 201 -9.06 -35.58 -6.64
N LEU A 202 -7.85 -35.55 -7.21
CA LEU A 202 -7.54 -36.28 -8.44
C LEU A 202 -7.62 -37.80 -8.23
N ASN A 203 -7.08 -38.33 -7.13
CA ASN A 203 -7.15 -39.76 -6.81
C ASN A 203 -8.59 -40.24 -6.62
N GLN A 204 -9.49 -39.42 -6.06
CA GLN A 204 -10.91 -39.76 -5.98
C GLN A 204 -11.56 -39.85 -7.37
N ILE A 205 -11.19 -38.96 -8.29
CA ILE A 205 -11.67 -38.98 -9.68
C ILE A 205 -11.12 -40.21 -10.40
N ILE A 206 -9.82 -40.51 -10.30
CA ILE A 206 -9.21 -41.71 -10.88
C ILE A 206 -9.91 -42.97 -10.36
N ASN A 207 -10.06 -43.12 -9.04
CA ASN A 207 -10.74 -44.26 -8.45
C ASN A 207 -12.20 -44.41 -8.91
N TRP A 208 -12.91 -43.28 -9.12
CA TRP A 208 -14.25 -43.29 -9.68
C TRP A 208 -14.26 -43.77 -11.14
N PHE A 209 -13.34 -43.27 -11.97
CA PHE A 209 -13.18 -43.71 -13.36
C PHE A 209 -12.78 -45.18 -13.45
N ASP A 210 -11.83 -45.65 -12.65
CA ASP A 210 -11.41 -47.06 -12.61
C ASP A 210 -12.56 -47.99 -12.25
N LYS A 211 -13.34 -47.62 -11.23
CA LYS A 211 -14.55 -48.37 -10.86
C LYS A 211 -15.57 -48.37 -12.00
N TYR A 212 -15.80 -47.21 -12.62
CA TYR A 212 -16.75 -47.08 -13.72
C TYR A 212 -16.31 -47.87 -14.98
N VAL A 213 -15.01 -47.88 -15.31
CA VAL A 213 -14.41 -48.72 -16.36
C VAL A 213 -14.61 -50.20 -16.02
N GLY A 214 -14.38 -50.60 -14.77
CA GLY A 214 -14.61 -51.97 -14.29
C GLY A 214 -16.06 -52.41 -14.44
N ASP A 215 -17.00 -51.57 -14.02
CA ASP A 215 -18.45 -51.83 -14.13
C ASP A 215 -18.86 -51.96 -15.61
N LYS A 216 -18.41 -51.06 -16.48
CA LYS A 216 -18.70 -51.12 -17.93
C LYS A 216 -18.03 -52.28 -18.64
N ARG A 217 -16.83 -52.68 -18.23
CA ARG A 217 -16.20 -53.94 -18.69
C ARG A 217 -17.05 -55.14 -18.32
N GLY A 218 -17.60 -55.18 -17.11
CA GLY A 218 -18.52 -56.22 -16.64
C GLY A 218 -19.79 -56.29 -17.49
N GLU A 219 -20.44 -55.14 -17.72
CA GLU A 219 -21.62 -55.03 -18.60
C GLU A 219 -21.33 -55.47 -20.04
N LEU A 220 -20.19 -55.04 -20.61
CA LEU A 220 -19.75 -55.43 -21.95
C LEU A 220 -19.53 -56.94 -22.03
N THR A 221 -18.82 -57.52 -21.05
CA THR A 221 -18.57 -58.96 -21.00
C THR A 221 -19.88 -59.75 -20.90
N ALA A 222 -20.84 -59.26 -20.10
CA ALA A 222 -22.17 -59.87 -20.00
C ALA A 222 -22.96 -59.77 -21.33
N ALA A 223 -22.89 -58.63 -22.02
CA ALA A 223 -23.51 -58.44 -23.33
C ALA A 223 -22.88 -59.34 -24.40
N GLN A 224 -21.55 -59.44 -24.43
CA GLN A 224 -20.80 -60.37 -25.29
C GLN A 224 -21.17 -61.82 -25.02
N ALA A 225 -21.24 -62.22 -23.74
CA ALA A 225 -21.65 -63.56 -23.33
C ALA A 225 -23.09 -63.86 -23.74
N ALA A 226 -24.02 -62.90 -23.59
CA ALA A 226 -25.40 -63.03 -24.04
C ALA A 226 -25.49 -63.19 -25.57
N LEU A 227 -24.76 -62.37 -26.33
CA LEU A 227 -24.69 -62.48 -27.79
C LEU A 227 -24.08 -63.82 -28.23
N HIS A 228 -23.00 -64.27 -27.58
CA HIS A 228 -22.38 -65.56 -27.87
C HIS A 228 -23.29 -66.73 -27.48
N LYS A 229 -24.00 -66.64 -26.35
CA LYS A 229 -24.98 -67.64 -25.92
C LYS A 229 -26.12 -67.72 -26.93
N PHE A 230 -26.66 -66.59 -27.37
CA PHE A 230 -27.68 -66.53 -28.42
C PHE A 230 -27.20 -67.21 -29.72
N LYS A 231 -25.98 -66.87 -30.18
CA LYS A 231 -25.36 -67.52 -31.36
C LYS A 231 -25.24 -69.03 -31.19
N ARG A 232 -24.86 -69.51 -30.00
CA ARG A 232 -24.72 -70.93 -29.68
C ARG A 232 -26.07 -71.64 -29.65
N ASP A 233 -27.02 -71.12 -28.87
CA ASP A 233 -28.33 -71.75 -28.63
C ASP A 233 -29.15 -71.83 -29.93
N ARG A 234 -28.97 -70.87 -30.84
CA ARG A 234 -29.65 -70.82 -32.15
C ARG A 234 -28.80 -71.40 -33.30
N ASN A 235 -27.70 -72.10 -33.00
CA ASN A 235 -26.79 -72.73 -33.98
C ASN A 235 -26.37 -71.80 -35.14
N ILE A 236 -26.09 -70.53 -34.83
CA ILE A 236 -25.55 -69.55 -35.77
C ILE A 236 -24.03 -69.77 -35.83
N LEU A 237 -23.61 -70.80 -36.56
CA LEU A 237 -22.21 -71.16 -36.78
C LEU A 237 -21.81 -71.08 -38.26
N ALA A 238 -20.55 -70.70 -38.49
CA ALA A 238 -19.79 -70.54 -39.74
C ALA A 238 -20.31 -69.54 -40.79
N ILE A 239 -21.61 -69.42 -40.98
CA ILE A 239 -22.24 -68.47 -41.92
C ILE A 239 -22.89 -67.38 -41.07
N SER A 240 -22.55 -66.11 -41.31
CA SER A 240 -23.15 -64.98 -40.56
C SER A 240 -24.68 -65.02 -40.69
N PHE A 241 -25.37 -64.51 -39.67
CA PHE A 241 -26.84 -64.45 -39.69
C PHE A 241 -27.33 -63.69 -40.92
N GLU A 242 -26.63 -62.60 -41.28
CA GLU A 242 -26.85 -61.80 -42.47
C GLU A 242 -26.73 -62.63 -43.76
N GLU A 243 -25.77 -63.55 -43.82
CA GLU A 243 -25.57 -64.40 -45.00
C GLU A 243 -26.65 -65.49 -45.13
N ARG A 244 -27.15 -66.04 -44.02
CA ARG A 244 -28.32 -66.95 -44.06
C ARG A 244 -29.59 -66.25 -44.54
N GLN A 245 -29.79 -65.01 -44.12
CA GLN A 245 -30.90 -64.17 -44.57
C GLN A 245 -30.80 -63.89 -46.08
N ASN A 246 -29.60 -63.57 -46.56
CA ASN A 246 -29.34 -63.35 -47.99
C ASN A 246 -29.56 -64.62 -48.83
N LEU A 247 -29.06 -65.79 -48.37
CA LEU A 247 -29.23 -67.06 -49.07
C LEU A 247 -30.72 -67.46 -49.17
N THR A 248 -31.48 -67.32 -48.08
CA THR A 248 -32.93 -67.62 -48.07
C THR A 248 -33.69 -66.68 -49.03
N GLY A 249 -33.32 -65.40 -49.06
CA GLY A 249 -33.86 -64.44 -50.03
C GLY A 249 -33.52 -64.78 -51.49
N SER A 250 -32.29 -65.24 -51.75
CA SER A 250 -31.83 -65.68 -53.07
C SER A 250 -32.57 -66.94 -53.54
N ASP A 251 -32.72 -67.95 -52.68
CA ASP A 251 -33.47 -69.17 -52.97
C ASP A 251 -34.95 -68.87 -53.23
N MET A 252 -35.54 -67.98 -52.44
CA MET A 252 -36.92 -67.52 -52.64
C MET A 252 -37.10 -66.84 -54.00
N SER A 253 -36.15 -65.98 -54.40
CA SER A 253 -36.14 -65.34 -55.72
C SER A 253 -36.00 -66.36 -56.85
N SER A 254 -35.09 -67.34 -56.70
CA SER A 254 -34.88 -68.41 -57.68
C SER A 254 -36.12 -69.29 -57.86
N VAL A 255 -36.72 -69.78 -56.76
CA VAL A 255 -37.96 -70.58 -56.79
C VAL A 255 -39.11 -69.78 -57.36
N ASN A 256 -39.23 -68.49 -57.02
CA ASN A 256 -40.26 -67.62 -57.58
C ASN A 256 -40.08 -67.41 -59.09
N SER A 257 -38.84 -67.31 -59.59
CA SER A 257 -38.56 -67.27 -61.04
C SER A 257 -38.98 -68.57 -61.73
N GLN A 258 -38.56 -69.73 -61.20
CA GLN A 258 -38.94 -71.04 -61.74
C GLN A 258 -40.47 -71.23 -61.74
N LEU A 259 -41.15 -70.76 -60.69
CA LEU A 259 -42.60 -70.82 -60.59
C LEU A 259 -43.27 -69.95 -61.67
N ASN A 260 -42.71 -68.78 -61.97
CA ASN A 260 -43.22 -67.93 -63.04
C ASN A 260 -43.01 -68.57 -64.42
N ASP A 261 -41.85 -69.17 -64.67
CA ASP A 261 -41.56 -69.89 -65.92
C ASP A 261 -42.56 -71.04 -66.11
N VAL A 262 -42.77 -71.86 -65.07
CA VAL A 262 -43.71 -72.99 -65.09
C VAL A 262 -45.16 -72.51 -65.24
N ARG A 263 -45.53 -71.38 -64.62
CA ARG A 263 -46.86 -70.77 -64.82
C ARG A 263 -47.07 -70.33 -66.27
N ASN A 264 -46.05 -69.76 -66.90
CA ASN A 264 -46.10 -69.34 -68.30
C ASN A 264 -46.23 -70.56 -69.22
N ASP A 265 -45.40 -71.59 -69.03
CA ASP A 265 -45.44 -72.83 -69.80
C ASP A 265 -46.79 -73.56 -69.64
N LEU A 266 -47.27 -73.67 -68.41
CA LEU A 266 -48.56 -74.26 -68.10
C LEU A 266 -49.70 -73.48 -68.76
N SER A 267 -49.65 -72.15 -68.72
CA SER A 267 -50.65 -71.29 -69.36
C SER A 267 -50.64 -71.49 -70.88
N ALA A 268 -49.47 -71.62 -71.50
CA ALA A 268 -49.34 -71.88 -72.93
C ALA A 268 -49.90 -73.26 -73.32
N GLU A 269 -49.52 -74.33 -72.60
CA GLU A 269 -49.99 -75.71 -72.87
C GLU A 269 -51.50 -75.87 -72.60
N ARG A 270 -52.03 -75.19 -71.56
CA ARG A 270 -53.49 -75.16 -71.31
C ARG A 270 -54.25 -74.48 -72.45
N ALA A 271 -53.76 -73.33 -72.92
CA ALA A 271 -54.35 -72.63 -74.04
C ALA A 271 -54.33 -73.50 -75.32
N SER A 272 -53.21 -74.20 -75.56
CA SER A 272 -53.11 -75.17 -76.66
C SER A 272 -54.10 -76.31 -76.55
N LEU A 273 -54.22 -76.94 -75.38
CA LEU A 273 -55.18 -78.01 -75.13
C LEU A 273 -56.63 -77.53 -75.34
N GLU A 274 -56.98 -76.36 -74.81
CA GLU A 274 -58.32 -75.77 -74.95
C GLU A 274 -58.65 -75.47 -76.42
N GLN A 275 -57.68 -74.92 -77.17
CA GLN A 275 -57.83 -74.65 -78.60
C GLN A 275 -58.01 -75.94 -79.41
N MET A 276 -57.21 -76.99 -79.14
CA MET A 276 -57.38 -78.31 -79.79
C MET A 276 -58.75 -78.91 -79.49
N GLN A 277 -59.20 -78.85 -78.24
CA GLN A 277 -60.53 -79.32 -77.84
C GLN A 277 -61.64 -78.51 -78.53
N LYS A 278 -61.46 -77.20 -78.70
CA LYS A 278 -62.40 -76.34 -79.43
C LYS A 278 -62.49 -76.71 -80.90
N MET A 279 -61.35 -76.87 -81.60
CA MET A 279 -61.30 -77.30 -83.01
C MET A 279 -62.00 -78.65 -83.23
N LEU A 280 -61.85 -79.60 -82.30
CA LEU A 280 -62.54 -80.89 -82.36
C LEU A 280 -64.06 -80.78 -82.16
N ARG A 281 -64.53 -79.88 -81.29
CA ARG A 281 -65.97 -79.63 -81.10
C ARG A 281 -66.62 -78.93 -82.28
N GLU A 282 -65.88 -78.04 -82.95
CA GLU A 282 -66.36 -77.25 -84.09
C GLU A 282 -66.30 -78.01 -85.43
N GLY A 283 -65.75 -79.24 -85.46
CA GLY A 283 -65.69 -80.07 -86.65
C GLY A 283 -64.65 -79.61 -87.68
N THR A 284 -63.61 -78.90 -87.22
CA THR A 284 -62.55 -78.32 -88.05
C THR A 284 -61.72 -79.40 -88.77
N SER A 285 -61.12 -79.06 -89.92
CA SER A 285 -60.33 -80.01 -90.71
C SER A 285 -59.14 -80.57 -89.92
N PRO A 286 -58.93 -81.91 -89.91
CA PRO A 286 -57.78 -82.53 -89.23
C PRO A 286 -56.39 -82.00 -89.63
N ILE A 287 -56.24 -81.31 -90.77
CA ILE A 287 -54.97 -80.66 -91.14
C ILE A 287 -54.67 -79.44 -90.25
N GLU A 288 -55.69 -78.70 -89.83
CA GLU A 288 -55.52 -77.51 -88.98
C GLU A 288 -55.14 -77.92 -87.56
N VAL A 289 -55.70 -79.03 -87.08
CA VAL A 289 -55.29 -79.67 -85.81
C VAL A 289 -53.85 -80.19 -85.90
N ALA A 290 -53.46 -80.79 -87.03
CA ALA A 290 -52.09 -81.28 -87.25
C ALA A 290 -51.06 -80.15 -87.28
N GLN A 291 -51.38 -79.05 -87.97
CA GLN A 291 -50.53 -77.86 -88.06
C GLN A 291 -50.39 -77.17 -86.70
N PHE A 292 -51.48 -77.07 -85.93
CA PHE A 292 -51.46 -76.47 -84.60
C PHE A 292 -50.71 -77.34 -83.58
N ALA A 293 -50.86 -78.67 -83.66
CA ALA A 293 -50.20 -79.60 -82.74
C ALA A 293 -48.75 -79.93 -83.13
N GLU A 294 -48.24 -79.38 -84.24
CA GLU A 294 -46.89 -79.63 -84.79
C GLU A 294 -46.53 -81.13 -84.92
N ASN A 295 -47.52 -82.00 -85.11
CA ASN A 295 -47.31 -83.45 -85.17
C ASN A 295 -47.18 -83.93 -86.62
N LEU A 296 -45.96 -84.30 -87.02
CA LEU A 296 -45.62 -84.83 -88.35
C LEU A 296 -46.40 -86.10 -88.72
N SER A 297 -46.70 -86.96 -87.74
CA SER A 297 -47.47 -88.19 -87.94
C SER A 297 -48.94 -87.88 -88.27
N VAL A 298 -49.56 -86.93 -87.57
CA VAL A 298 -50.91 -86.47 -87.91
C VAL A 298 -50.90 -85.83 -89.30
N SER A 299 -49.93 -84.97 -89.61
CA SER A 299 -49.85 -84.31 -90.93
C SER A 299 -49.70 -85.30 -92.09
N SER A 300 -48.85 -86.33 -91.94
CA SER A 300 -48.65 -87.37 -92.97
C SER A 300 -49.89 -88.27 -93.14
N LEU A 301 -50.59 -88.60 -92.05
CA LEU A 301 -51.85 -89.34 -92.12
C LEU A 301 -52.95 -88.50 -92.79
N VAL A 302 -52.99 -87.19 -92.54
CA VAL A 302 -53.92 -86.28 -93.22
C VAL A 302 -53.60 -86.18 -94.72
N GLN A 303 -52.33 -86.02 -95.08
CA GLN A 303 -51.92 -86.02 -96.49
C GLN A 303 -52.29 -87.33 -97.18
N ARG A 304 -52.04 -88.47 -96.51
CA ARG A 304 -52.42 -89.79 -97.04
C ARG A 304 -53.93 -89.96 -97.18
N ARG A 305 -54.71 -89.46 -96.21
CA ARG A 305 -56.16 -89.42 -96.28
C ARG A 305 -56.63 -88.62 -97.48
N ASP A 306 -56.04 -87.45 -97.72
CA ASP A 306 -56.44 -86.56 -98.81
C ASP A 306 -56.06 -87.14 -100.19
N GLU A 307 -54.89 -87.78 -100.31
CA GLU A 307 -54.52 -88.58 -101.48
C GLU A 307 -55.53 -89.71 -101.75
N LEU A 308 -55.90 -90.48 -100.72
CA LEU A 308 -56.89 -91.55 -100.85
C LEU A 308 -58.29 -91.01 -101.17
N LYS A 309 -58.68 -89.84 -100.66
CA LYS A 309 -59.94 -89.17 -101.01
C LYS A 309 -59.96 -88.72 -102.46
N LEU A 310 -58.86 -88.17 -102.97
CA LEU A 310 -58.72 -87.82 -104.38
C LEU A 310 -58.75 -89.07 -105.27
N GLN A 311 -58.01 -90.11 -104.92
CA GLN A 311 -58.04 -91.40 -105.63
C GLN A 311 -59.43 -92.04 -105.63
N LEU A 312 -60.15 -91.95 -104.51
CA LEU A 312 -61.52 -92.44 -104.39
C LEU A 312 -62.49 -91.61 -105.25
N ALA A 313 -62.32 -90.28 -105.30
CA ALA A 313 -63.10 -89.42 -106.18
C ALA A 313 -62.85 -89.77 -107.67
N ASP A 314 -61.59 -89.94 -108.07
CA ASP A 314 -61.21 -90.34 -109.43
C ASP A 314 -61.78 -91.73 -109.79
N LEU A 315 -61.57 -92.74 -108.94
CA LEU A 315 -62.07 -94.11 -109.17
C LEU A 315 -63.61 -94.17 -109.22
N ASN A 316 -64.30 -93.34 -108.42
CA ASN A 316 -65.76 -93.25 -108.44
C ASN A 316 -66.30 -92.69 -109.75
N THR A 317 -65.59 -91.76 -110.41
CA THR A 317 -66.01 -91.25 -111.73
C THR A 317 -65.92 -92.30 -112.84
N VAL A 318 -65.04 -93.30 -112.70
CA VAL A 318 -64.76 -94.30 -113.74
C VAL A 318 -65.50 -95.63 -113.51
N PHE A 319 -65.57 -96.14 -112.28
CA PHE A 319 -66.02 -97.51 -111.99
C PHE A 319 -67.31 -97.62 -111.16
N GLY A 320 -67.83 -96.50 -110.62
CA GLY A 320 -69.04 -96.47 -109.78
C GLY A 320 -68.86 -97.09 -108.38
N GLU A 321 -69.73 -96.74 -107.43
CA GLU A 321 -69.55 -96.98 -105.98
C GLU A 321 -69.37 -98.46 -105.55
N LYS A 322 -69.78 -99.44 -106.37
CA LYS A 322 -69.81 -100.87 -106.00
C LYS A 322 -68.64 -101.70 -106.55
N HIS A 323 -67.69 -101.08 -107.25
CA HIS A 323 -66.57 -101.78 -107.87
C HIS A 323 -65.51 -102.20 -106.84
N GLU A 324 -64.88 -103.36 -107.04
CA GLU A 324 -63.91 -103.95 -106.10
C GLU A 324 -62.74 -102.99 -105.78
N SER A 325 -62.27 -102.23 -106.78
CA SER A 325 -61.21 -101.22 -106.59
C SER A 325 -61.64 -100.00 -105.78
N VAL A 326 -62.92 -99.59 -105.86
CA VAL A 326 -63.46 -98.48 -105.04
C VAL A 326 -63.57 -98.93 -103.59
N ARG A 327 -64.09 -100.14 -103.34
CA ARG A 327 -64.19 -100.70 -101.99
C ARG A 327 -62.82 -100.87 -101.34
N ALA A 328 -61.82 -101.32 -102.08
CA ALA A 328 -60.45 -101.45 -101.57
C ALA A 328 -59.86 -100.10 -101.11
N VAL A 329 -60.08 -99.01 -101.87
CA VAL A 329 -59.63 -97.66 -101.47
C VAL A 329 -60.49 -97.10 -100.33
N GLN A 330 -61.79 -97.41 -100.29
CA GLN A 330 -62.69 -97.02 -99.20
C GLN A 330 -62.32 -97.69 -97.88
N ASP A 331 -61.94 -98.98 -97.90
CA ASP A 331 -61.44 -99.70 -96.72
C ASP A 331 -60.09 -99.12 -96.26
N GLN A 332 -59.19 -98.82 -97.20
CA GLN A 332 -57.93 -98.13 -96.88
C GLN A 332 -58.17 -96.75 -96.26
N LEU A 333 -59.13 -95.99 -96.78
CA LEU A 333 -59.49 -94.67 -96.26
C LEU A 333 -60.06 -94.79 -94.83
N ALA A 334 -60.95 -95.76 -94.57
CA ALA A 334 -61.50 -95.99 -93.24
C ALA A 334 -60.41 -96.39 -92.21
N ILE A 335 -59.43 -97.19 -92.62
CA ILE A 335 -58.26 -97.52 -91.79
C ILE A 335 -57.45 -96.27 -91.46
N VAL A 336 -57.18 -95.41 -92.46
CA VAL A 336 -56.43 -94.17 -92.26
C VAL A 336 -57.20 -93.18 -91.39
N GLU A 337 -58.51 -93.03 -91.57
CA GLU A 337 -59.35 -92.16 -90.73
C GLU A 337 -59.42 -92.64 -89.27
N THR A 338 -59.50 -93.97 -89.05
CA THR A 338 -59.43 -94.56 -87.70
C THR A 338 -58.08 -94.24 -87.06
N ARG A 339 -56.97 -94.54 -87.76
CA ARG A 339 -55.61 -94.24 -87.27
C ARG A 339 -55.40 -92.75 -87.00
N LEU A 340 -55.96 -91.88 -87.84
CA LEU A 340 -55.89 -90.43 -87.67
C LEU A 340 -56.61 -89.99 -86.39
N SER A 341 -57.80 -90.54 -86.10
CA SER A 341 -58.51 -90.24 -84.85
C SER A 341 -57.78 -90.73 -83.60
N GLU A 342 -57.17 -91.92 -83.67
CA GLU A 342 -56.33 -92.48 -82.59
C GLU A 342 -55.08 -91.62 -82.37
N GLU A 343 -54.42 -91.16 -83.42
CA GLU A 343 -53.22 -90.33 -83.33
C GLU A 343 -53.53 -88.90 -82.82
N ILE A 344 -54.68 -88.34 -83.18
CA ILE A 344 -55.17 -87.07 -82.62
C ILE A 344 -55.47 -87.23 -81.13
N GLN A 345 -56.18 -88.28 -80.73
CA GLN A 345 -56.46 -88.56 -79.31
C GLN A 345 -55.17 -88.80 -78.52
N ARG A 346 -54.21 -89.52 -79.09
CA ARG A 346 -52.89 -89.71 -78.51
C ARG A 346 -52.17 -88.39 -78.30
N THR A 347 -52.16 -87.52 -79.31
CA THR A 347 -51.54 -86.19 -79.24
C THR A 347 -52.20 -85.32 -78.16
N MET A 348 -53.53 -85.34 -78.08
CA MET A 348 -54.27 -84.67 -77.01
C MET A 348 -53.91 -85.21 -75.62
N ASN A 349 -53.85 -86.53 -75.46
CA ASN A 349 -53.46 -87.16 -74.20
C ASN A 349 -52.01 -86.79 -73.84
N GLU A 350 -51.10 -86.68 -74.81
CA GLU A 350 -49.72 -86.23 -74.59
C GLU A 350 -49.68 -84.78 -74.09
N VAL A 351 -50.48 -83.87 -74.66
CA VAL A 351 -50.61 -82.48 -74.21
C VAL A 351 -51.25 -82.41 -72.83
N GLN A 352 -52.34 -83.15 -72.58
CA GLN A 352 -52.98 -83.22 -71.27
C GLN A 352 -52.01 -83.74 -70.20
N ASN A 353 -51.24 -84.78 -70.53
CA ASN A 353 -50.19 -85.30 -69.66
C ASN A 353 -49.09 -84.26 -69.40
N ARG A 354 -48.77 -83.36 -70.35
CA ARG A 354 -47.85 -82.23 -70.12
C ARG A 354 -48.45 -81.22 -69.15
N VAL A 355 -49.71 -80.81 -69.35
CA VAL A 355 -50.44 -79.90 -68.47
C VAL A 355 -50.48 -80.44 -67.03
N GLU A 356 -50.80 -81.71 -66.84
CA GLU A 356 -50.82 -82.33 -65.50
C GLU A 356 -49.44 -82.39 -64.85
N ARG A 357 -48.38 -82.64 -65.64
CA ARG A 357 -47.00 -82.61 -65.12
C ARG A 357 -46.60 -81.21 -64.68
N LEU A 358 -46.87 -80.19 -65.50
CA LEU A 358 -46.59 -78.79 -65.17
C LEU A 358 -47.41 -78.31 -63.98
N GLU A 359 -48.67 -78.73 -63.84
CA GLU A 359 -49.51 -78.40 -62.68
C GLU A 359 -48.95 -79.01 -61.38
N ARG A 360 -48.54 -80.29 -61.40
CA ARG A 360 -47.86 -80.90 -60.26
C ARG A 360 -46.56 -80.17 -59.90
N HIS A 361 -45.80 -79.74 -60.91
CA HIS A 361 -44.57 -78.99 -60.69
C HIS A 361 -44.83 -77.59 -60.10
N ARG A 362 -45.87 -76.88 -60.58
CA ARG A 362 -46.35 -75.61 -60.03
C ARG A 362 -46.69 -75.73 -58.54
N VAL A 363 -47.48 -76.74 -58.18
CA VAL A 363 -47.88 -76.99 -56.78
C VAL A 363 -46.66 -77.33 -55.91
N ALA A 364 -45.71 -78.11 -56.41
CA ALA A 364 -44.47 -78.42 -55.70
C ALA A 364 -43.63 -77.16 -55.44
N LEU A 365 -43.47 -76.29 -56.44
CA LEU A 365 -42.75 -75.01 -56.30
C LEU A 365 -43.49 -74.03 -55.37
N GLU A 366 -44.83 -73.99 -55.40
CA GLU A 366 -45.61 -73.19 -54.44
C GLU A 366 -45.46 -73.69 -53.00
N GLY A 367 -45.45 -75.00 -52.80
CA GLY A 367 -45.16 -75.61 -51.49
C GLY A 367 -43.77 -75.25 -50.99
N ARG A 368 -42.75 -75.35 -51.87
CA ARG A 368 -41.37 -74.96 -51.53
C ARG A 368 -41.25 -73.47 -51.23
N LEU A 369 -41.94 -72.61 -51.98
CA LEU A 369 -41.96 -71.18 -51.73
C LEU A 369 -42.62 -70.82 -50.39
N ALA A 370 -43.69 -71.53 -50.01
CA ALA A 370 -44.33 -71.37 -48.71
C ALA A 370 -43.39 -71.79 -47.56
N GLU A 371 -42.67 -72.90 -47.71
CA GLU A 371 -41.66 -73.36 -46.75
C GLU A 371 -40.53 -72.32 -46.58
N LEU A 372 -40.00 -71.79 -47.69
CA LEU A 372 -38.96 -70.75 -47.66
C LEU A 372 -39.46 -69.44 -47.04
N LYS A 373 -40.73 -69.07 -47.25
CA LYS A 373 -41.34 -67.89 -46.61
C LYS A 373 -41.41 -68.05 -45.09
N GLU A 374 -41.81 -69.22 -44.61
CA GLU A 374 -41.87 -69.50 -43.17
C GLU A 374 -40.47 -69.42 -42.55
N GLN A 375 -39.48 -70.05 -43.18
CA GLN A 375 -38.08 -69.97 -42.76
C GLN A 375 -37.58 -68.51 -42.74
N ALA A 376 -37.99 -67.68 -43.71
CA ALA A 376 -37.65 -66.27 -43.75
C ALA A 376 -38.28 -65.46 -42.61
N PHE A 377 -39.54 -65.76 -42.22
CA PHE A 377 -40.19 -65.13 -41.07
C PHE A 377 -39.51 -65.51 -39.75
N GLU A 378 -39.24 -66.80 -39.54
CA GLU A 378 -38.52 -67.27 -38.35
C GLU A 378 -37.13 -66.62 -38.26
N LEU A 379 -36.40 -66.58 -39.38
CA LEU A 379 -35.12 -65.89 -39.45
C LEU A 379 -35.27 -64.40 -39.12
N ASN A 380 -36.29 -63.70 -39.64
CA ASN A 380 -36.49 -62.28 -39.34
C ASN A 380 -36.68 -62.01 -37.83
N GLU A 381 -37.51 -62.81 -37.16
CA GLU A 381 -37.71 -62.70 -35.70
C GLU A 381 -36.40 -62.93 -34.93
N LEU A 382 -35.63 -63.95 -35.30
CA LEU A 382 -34.28 -64.20 -34.77
C LEU A 382 -33.33 -63.02 -35.02
N GLY A 383 -33.48 -62.35 -36.17
CA GLY A 383 -32.67 -61.19 -36.57
C GLY A 383 -32.92 -59.96 -35.73
N LEU A 384 -34.15 -59.73 -35.27
CA LEU A 384 -34.48 -58.62 -34.37
C LEU A 384 -33.80 -58.81 -33.00
N GLU A 385 -33.88 -60.01 -32.43
CA GLU A 385 -33.23 -60.32 -31.14
C GLU A 385 -31.69 -60.27 -31.27
N TYR A 386 -31.16 -60.81 -32.36
CA TYR A 386 -29.73 -60.72 -32.69
C TYR A 386 -29.26 -59.27 -32.81
N GLY A 387 -30.00 -58.44 -33.54
CA GLY A 387 -29.71 -57.02 -33.74
C GLY A 387 -29.68 -56.25 -32.42
N GLN A 388 -30.67 -56.45 -31.55
CA GLN A 388 -30.70 -55.83 -30.22
C GLN A 388 -29.49 -56.21 -29.35
N LEU A 389 -29.11 -57.49 -29.34
CA LEU A 389 -27.96 -57.95 -28.57
C LEU A 389 -26.63 -57.43 -29.15
N ARG A 390 -26.50 -57.40 -30.49
CA ARG A 390 -25.33 -56.86 -31.18
C ARG A 390 -25.18 -55.37 -30.95
N ASP A 391 -26.24 -54.59 -31.11
CA ASP A 391 -26.21 -53.14 -30.96
C ASP A 391 -25.95 -52.73 -29.49
N LYS A 392 -26.47 -53.51 -28.53
CA LYS A 392 -26.15 -53.34 -27.11
C LYS A 392 -24.67 -53.62 -26.84
N GLU A 393 -24.11 -54.69 -27.42
CA GLU A 393 -22.69 -55.02 -27.28
C GLU A 393 -21.80 -53.93 -27.89
N GLU A 394 -22.12 -53.45 -29.09
CA GLU A 394 -21.37 -52.40 -29.79
C GLU A 394 -21.44 -51.07 -29.03
N THR A 395 -22.63 -50.67 -28.55
CA THR A 395 -22.79 -49.44 -27.76
C THR A 395 -21.98 -49.49 -26.46
N LEU A 396 -22.02 -50.63 -25.76
CA LEU A 396 -21.22 -50.82 -24.55
C LEU A 396 -19.71 -50.84 -24.86
N ARG A 397 -19.30 -51.38 -26.01
CA ARG A 397 -17.91 -51.39 -26.45
C ARG A 397 -17.41 -49.97 -26.72
N GLN A 398 -18.13 -49.18 -27.51
CA GLN A 398 -17.77 -47.79 -27.81
C GLN A 398 -17.72 -46.93 -26.55
N LEU A 399 -18.68 -47.10 -25.64
CA LEU A 399 -18.69 -46.40 -24.36
C LEU A 399 -17.50 -46.84 -23.49
N TYR A 400 -17.24 -48.14 -23.39
CA TYR A 400 -16.10 -48.68 -22.66
C TYR A 400 -14.78 -48.13 -23.21
N GLU A 401 -14.56 -48.14 -24.52
CA GLU A 401 -13.34 -47.62 -25.15
C GLU A 401 -13.16 -46.12 -24.92
N THR A 402 -14.25 -45.34 -25.00
CA THR A 402 -14.22 -43.89 -24.74
C THR A 402 -13.84 -43.60 -23.29
N VAL A 403 -14.47 -44.30 -22.34
CA VAL A 403 -14.21 -44.13 -20.91
C VAL A 403 -12.82 -44.64 -20.56
N LEU A 404 -12.39 -45.78 -21.12
CA LEU A 404 -11.04 -46.33 -20.93
C LEU A 404 -9.98 -45.34 -21.39
N LYS A 405 -10.10 -44.84 -22.63
CA LYS A 405 -9.21 -43.80 -23.16
C LYS A 405 -9.17 -42.58 -22.25
N ARG A 406 -10.33 -42.16 -21.73
CA ARG A 406 -10.42 -41.03 -20.79
C ARG A 406 -9.73 -41.32 -19.46
N SER A 407 -9.85 -42.55 -18.96
CA SER A 407 -9.17 -43.03 -17.75
C SER A 407 -7.66 -43.02 -17.94
N GLU A 408 -7.17 -43.56 -19.06
CA GLU A 408 -5.73 -43.56 -19.40
C GLU A 408 -5.17 -42.14 -19.56
N GLU A 409 -5.93 -41.22 -20.17
CA GLU A 409 -5.55 -39.79 -20.22
C GLU A 409 -5.44 -39.17 -18.82
N LEU A 410 -6.36 -39.50 -17.91
CA LEU A 410 -6.33 -39.01 -16.53
C LEU A 410 -5.16 -39.61 -15.73
N ASP A 411 -4.89 -40.90 -15.93
CA ASP A 411 -3.76 -41.61 -15.30
C ASP A 411 -2.42 -41.02 -15.77
N ILE A 412 -2.24 -40.83 -17.08
CA ILE A 412 -1.03 -40.19 -17.64
C ILE A 412 -0.86 -38.76 -17.14
N ASN A 413 -1.95 -37.98 -17.06
CA ASN A 413 -1.89 -36.62 -16.52
C ASN A 413 -1.61 -36.60 -15.01
N SER A 414 -1.96 -37.64 -14.26
CA SER A 414 -1.59 -37.77 -12.86
C SER A 414 -0.09 -37.99 -12.66
N LEU A 415 0.59 -38.59 -13.65
CA LEU A 415 2.05 -38.74 -13.68
C LEU A 415 2.77 -37.40 -13.93
N PHE A 416 2.13 -36.45 -14.62
CA PHE A 416 2.61 -35.09 -14.75
C PHE A 416 2.15 -34.26 -13.55
N GLU A 417 2.89 -34.33 -12.44
CA GLU A 417 2.71 -33.40 -11.31
C GLU A 417 2.83 -31.95 -11.82
N SER A 418 1.71 -31.30 -12.15
CA SER A 418 1.67 -29.87 -12.44
C SER A 418 1.91 -29.12 -11.14
N ASN A 419 3.19 -28.96 -10.77
CA ASN A 419 3.59 -28.28 -9.55
C ASN A 419 3.39 -26.77 -9.76
N ASN A 420 2.15 -26.30 -9.62
CA ASN A 420 1.75 -24.90 -9.84
C ASN A 420 2.37 -23.95 -8.79
N ILE A 421 3.01 -24.50 -7.76
CA ILE A 421 3.67 -23.79 -6.68
C ILE A 421 5.07 -24.40 -6.54
N GLN A 422 6.09 -23.56 -6.56
CA GLN A 422 7.47 -23.99 -6.33
C GLN A 422 8.19 -22.98 -5.44
N VAL A 423 9.21 -23.45 -4.72
CA VAL A 423 10.17 -22.55 -4.07
C VAL A 423 10.97 -21.87 -5.16
N LEU A 424 10.90 -20.54 -5.21
CA LEU A 424 11.70 -19.71 -6.10
C LEU A 424 13.11 -19.55 -5.54
N GLU A 425 13.20 -19.23 -4.25
CA GLU A 425 14.47 -19.08 -3.51
C GLU A 425 14.29 -19.65 -2.10
N GLU A 426 15.20 -20.52 -1.68
CA GLU A 426 15.31 -20.96 -0.29
C GLU A 426 15.88 -19.83 0.56
N ALA A 427 15.48 -19.78 1.83
CA ALA A 427 16.04 -18.88 2.79
C ALA A 427 17.52 -19.20 3.04
N GLU A 428 18.34 -18.15 3.01
CA GLU A 428 19.73 -18.20 3.42
C GLU A 428 19.89 -17.80 4.90
N VAL A 429 21.02 -18.14 5.50
CA VAL A 429 21.34 -17.73 6.88
C VAL A 429 21.71 -16.25 6.86
N PRO A 430 20.94 -15.35 7.53
CA PRO A 430 21.21 -13.92 7.48
C PRO A 430 22.54 -13.59 8.16
N GLY A 431 23.44 -12.91 7.42
CA GLY A 431 24.77 -12.52 7.90
C GLY A 431 24.76 -11.35 8.91
N ALA A 432 23.67 -10.60 9.00
CA ALA A 432 23.52 -9.45 9.90
C ALA A 432 22.13 -9.45 10.56
N PRO A 433 22.00 -8.90 11.79
CA PRO A 433 20.71 -8.79 12.45
C PRO A 433 19.81 -7.77 11.74
N PHE A 434 18.53 -8.13 11.60
CA PHE A 434 17.49 -7.24 11.06
C PHE A 434 17.08 -6.16 12.07
N SER A 435 17.08 -6.50 13.37
CA SER A 435 16.87 -5.54 14.44
C SER A 435 17.74 -5.85 15.65
N PRO A 436 18.15 -4.83 16.42
CA PRO A 436 17.81 -3.42 16.26
C PRO A 436 18.65 -2.68 15.21
N ASN A 437 18.01 -1.74 14.51
CA ASN A 437 18.66 -0.90 13.50
C ASN A 437 19.42 0.24 14.17
N LEU A 438 20.73 0.03 14.40
CA LEU A 438 21.61 1.01 15.03
C LEU A 438 21.49 2.43 14.44
N PRO A 439 21.58 2.67 13.12
CA PRO A 439 21.49 4.02 12.58
C PRO A 439 20.12 4.67 12.81
N TYR A 440 19.04 3.90 12.75
CA TYR A 440 17.68 4.39 12.99
C TYR A 440 17.48 4.81 14.45
N ASN A 441 17.87 3.94 15.39
CA ASN A 441 17.76 4.22 16.83
C ASN A 441 18.64 5.41 17.24
N LEU A 442 19.85 5.53 16.67
CA LEU A 442 20.72 6.69 16.90
C LEU A 442 20.11 7.98 16.34
N GLY A 443 19.44 7.92 15.18
CA GLY A 443 18.71 9.06 14.61
C GLY A 443 17.58 9.55 15.52
N ILE A 444 16.79 8.63 16.07
CA ILE A 444 15.74 8.97 17.07
C ILE A 444 16.38 9.55 18.33
N ALA A 445 17.43 8.93 18.86
CA ALA A 445 18.09 9.39 20.07
C ALA A 445 18.71 10.79 19.91
N LEU A 446 19.26 11.10 18.74
CA LEU A 446 19.74 12.44 18.39
C LEU A 446 18.59 13.46 18.36
N LEU A 447 17.47 13.13 17.71
CA LEU A 447 16.29 14.01 17.67
C LEU A 447 15.75 14.30 19.07
N VAL A 448 15.64 13.28 19.92
CA VAL A 448 15.23 13.44 21.32
C VAL A 448 16.22 14.32 22.09
N GLY A 449 17.53 14.11 21.90
CA GLY A 449 18.58 14.92 22.52
C GLY A 449 18.52 16.40 22.11
N ILE A 450 18.27 16.70 20.83
CA ILE A 450 18.09 18.06 20.32
C ILE A 450 16.83 18.69 20.91
N ALA A 451 15.70 17.97 20.89
CA ALA A 451 14.43 18.45 21.42
C ALA A 451 14.54 18.78 22.92
N PHE A 452 15.20 17.91 23.69
CA PHE A 452 15.45 18.13 25.11
C PHE A 452 16.35 19.34 25.36
N GLY A 453 17.42 19.50 24.56
CA GLY A 453 18.29 20.68 24.62
C GLY A 453 17.53 21.98 24.31
N GLY A 454 16.67 21.96 23.27
CA GLY A 454 15.78 23.07 22.95
C GLY A 454 14.83 23.41 24.10
N GLY A 455 14.25 22.38 24.74
CA GLY A 455 13.40 22.53 25.93
C GLY A 455 14.13 23.19 27.10
N ILE A 456 15.39 22.82 27.37
CA ILE A 456 16.22 23.47 28.40
C ILE A 456 16.49 24.94 28.05
N ILE A 457 16.82 25.25 26.79
CA ILE A 457 17.05 26.64 26.36
C ILE A 457 15.79 27.47 26.54
N PHE A 458 14.64 26.92 26.16
CA PHE A 458 13.35 27.57 26.37
C PHE A 458 13.06 27.79 27.87
N LEU A 459 13.35 26.81 28.72
CA LEU A 459 13.18 26.94 30.17
C LEU A 459 14.10 28.03 30.76
N ILE A 460 15.37 28.09 30.33
CA ILE A 460 16.29 29.15 30.73
C ILE A 460 15.77 30.52 30.30
N ALA A 461 15.22 30.62 29.09
CA ALA A 461 14.62 31.84 28.58
C ALA A 461 13.36 32.25 29.38
N ALA A 462 12.51 31.29 29.72
CA ALA A 462 11.29 31.52 30.50
C ALA A 462 11.56 31.94 31.95
N LEU A 463 12.67 31.48 32.55
CA LEU A 463 13.09 31.86 33.89
C LEU A 463 13.84 33.20 33.95
N ASP A 464 14.15 33.80 32.80
CA ASP A 464 14.90 35.05 32.71
C ASP A 464 14.00 36.27 32.91
N ASN A 465 14.05 36.84 34.13
CA ASN A 465 13.22 37.98 34.53
C ASN A 465 13.99 39.32 34.52
N THR A 466 14.97 39.48 33.64
CA THR A 466 15.76 40.72 33.53
C THR A 466 15.18 41.72 32.53
N MET A 467 15.48 43.01 32.71
CA MET A 467 15.06 44.11 31.83
C MET A 467 15.91 44.12 30.57
N ARG A 468 15.29 43.99 29.39
CA ARG A 468 16.01 43.94 28.10
C ARG A 468 15.42 44.79 27.00
N THR A 469 14.14 45.11 27.03
CA THR A 469 13.50 45.90 25.97
C THR A 469 12.93 47.21 26.52
N GLU A 470 12.66 48.16 25.61
CA GLU A 470 11.91 49.37 25.96
C GLU A 470 10.51 49.01 26.44
N ASP A 471 9.91 47.98 25.84
CA ASP A 471 8.61 47.43 26.27
C ASP A 471 8.66 46.89 27.71
N ASP A 472 9.78 46.30 28.15
CA ASP A 472 9.93 45.88 29.55
C ASP A 472 9.85 47.09 30.49
N VAL A 473 10.36 48.26 30.09
CA VAL A 473 10.32 49.50 30.88
C VAL A 473 8.90 50.08 30.87
N ASN A 474 8.32 50.25 29.68
CA ASN A 474 6.98 50.83 29.47
C ASN A 474 5.86 50.02 30.16
N ARG A 475 6.09 48.74 30.45
CA ARG A 475 5.15 47.89 31.21
C ARG A 475 4.97 48.31 32.67
N TYR A 476 5.99 48.91 33.28
CA TYR A 476 5.96 49.24 34.72
C TYR A 476 5.98 50.74 35.01
N THR A 477 6.32 51.58 34.04
CA THR A 477 6.27 53.03 34.18
C THR A 477 5.71 53.69 32.92
N ARG A 478 5.06 54.84 33.11
CA ARG A 478 4.61 55.71 32.00
C ARG A 478 5.72 56.62 31.48
N SER A 479 6.82 56.74 32.22
CA SER A 479 7.93 57.60 31.81
C SER A 479 8.74 56.93 30.69
N PRO A 480 9.13 57.68 29.64
CA PRO A 480 9.78 57.10 28.47
C PRO A 480 11.21 56.63 28.74
N VAL A 481 11.72 55.76 27.88
CA VAL A 481 13.15 55.47 27.78
C VAL A 481 13.82 56.63 27.03
N LEU A 482 14.65 57.41 27.71
CA LEU A 482 15.29 58.61 27.17
C LEU A 482 16.54 58.31 26.35
N GLY A 483 17.11 57.12 26.54
CA GLY A 483 18.30 56.71 25.82
C GLY A 483 18.69 55.26 26.13
N ALA A 484 19.36 54.68 25.14
CA ALA A 484 19.89 53.33 25.16
C ALA A 484 21.41 53.44 24.95
N LEU A 485 22.18 53.28 26.02
CA LEU A 485 23.64 53.45 26.01
C LEU A 485 24.32 52.10 25.75
N PRO A 486 25.19 52.02 24.72
CA PRO A 486 25.95 50.81 24.45
C PRO A 486 26.97 50.53 25.56
N GLU A 487 27.33 49.26 25.73
CA GLU A 487 28.50 48.88 26.52
C GLU A 487 29.75 49.62 26.00
N VAL A 488 30.60 50.06 26.92
CA VAL A 488 31.83 50.79 26.56
C VAL A 488 32.76 49.85 25.81
N ASP A 489 33.14 50.25 24.59
CA ASP A 489 33.95 49.42 23.70
C ASP A 489 35.29 49.01 24.33
N ALA A 490 35.61 47.71 24.26
CA ALA A 490 36.90 47.18 24.70
C ALA A 490 38.11 47.85 24.02
N ALA A 491 37.94 48.36 22.79
CA ALA A 491 38.96 49.13 22.08
C ALA A 491 39.16 50.53 22.69
N THR A 492 38.08 51.19 23.10
CA THR A 492 38.14 52.46 23.84
C THR A 492 38.75 52.27 25.23
N ILE A 493 38.40 51.16 25.90
CA ILE A 493 39.00 50.78 27.19
C ILE A 493 40.51 50.54 27.05
N LYS A 494 40.97 49.87 25.99
CA LYS A 494 42.40 49.63 25.73
C LYS A 494 43.17 50.87 25.26
N GLY A 495 42.50 51.85 24.66
CA GLY A 495 43.11 53.09 24.17
C GLY A 495 43.22 54.19 25.23
N LEU A 496 42.54 54.03 26.37
CA LEU A 496 42.68 54.89 27.54
C LEU A 496 44.06 54.63 28.18
N ALA A 497 44.83 55.69 28.46
CA ALA A 497 46.06 55.58 29.23
C ALA A 497 45.75 54.97 30.62
N ASP A 498 46.71 54.23 31.21
CA ASP A 498 46.54 53.44 32.45
C ASP A 498 45.93 54.21 33.66
N ASN A 499 45.86 55.55 33.61
CA ASN A 499 45.35 56.42 34.66
C ASN A 499 44.02 57.15 34.33
N ALA A 500 43.43 56.96 33.14
CA ALA A 500 42.18 57.64 32.77
C ALA A 500 40.96 56.84 33.26
N SER A 501 40.05 57.48 34.02
CA SER A 501 38.88 56.80 34.55
C SER A 501 37.86 56.50 33.46
N LEU A 502 37.22 55.33 33.53
CA LEU A 502 36.09 54.97 32.67
C LEU A 502 34.85 55.84 32.93
N ASP A 503 34.82 56.59 34.03
CA ASP A 503 33.66 57.37 34.44
C ASP A 503 33.58 58.73 33.68
N ILE A 504 34.56 59.07 32.82
CA ILE A 504 34.62 60.34 32.05
C ILE A 504 34.81 60.16 30.52
N ILE A 505 34.33 59.05 29.97
CA ILE A 505 34.49 58.67 28.54
C ILE A 505 34.08 59.77 27.55
N THR A 506 33.06 60.57 27.85
CA THR A 506 32.58 61.66 26.98
C THR A 506 33.62 62.77 26.82
N HIS A 507 34.54 62.93 27.78
CA HIS A 507 35.66 63.85 27.67
C HIS A 507 36.87 63.20 26.98
N VAL A 508 37.22 61.97 27.36
CA VAL A 508 38.48 61.33 26.89
C VAL A 508 38.34 60.69 25.51
N ALA A 509 37.15 60.18 25.17
CA ALA A 509 36.81 59.60 23.88
C ALA A 509 35.49 60.21 23.34
N PRO A 510 35.47 61.50 22.98
CA PRO A 510 34.25 62.24 22.62
C PRO A 510 33.57 61.76 21.35
N LYS A 511 34.27 60.95 20.53
CA LYS A 511 33.76 60.29 19.30
C LYS A 511 33.28 58.84 19.53
N SER A 512 33.32 58.34 20.76
CA SER A 512 32.86 56.97 21.05
C SER A 512 31.33 56.86 20.93
N SER A 513 30.82 55.67 20.61
CA SER A 513 29.37 55.42 20.54
C SER A 513 28.67 55.68 21.87
N PHE A 514 29.36 55.47 23.00
CA PHE A 514 28.85 55.84 24.33
C PHE A 514 28.72 57.36 24.49
N ALA A 515 29.72 58.14 24.07
CA ALA A 515 29.68 59.60 24.14
C ALA A 515 28.56 60.19 23.25
N GLU A 516 28.34 59.65 22.05
CA GLU A 516 27.21 60.03 21.19
C GLU A 516 25.85 59.65 21.81
N GLY A 517 25.77 58.49 22.47
CA GLY A 517 24.61 58.09 23.26
C GLY A 517 24.30 59.09 24.38
N ILE A 518 25.31 59.55 25.12
CA ILE A 518 25.15 60.57 26.18
C ILE A 518 24.72 61.92 25.60
N LYS A 519 25.31 62.38 24.48
CA LYS A 519 24.89 63.63 23.81
C LYS A 519 23.43 63.56 23.32
N THR A 520 23.00 62.38 22.86
CA THR A 520 21.60 62.13 22.48
C THR A 520 20.69 62.17 23.70
N LEU A 521 21.07 61.48 24.78
CA LEU A 521 20.34 61.49 26.04
C LEU A 521 20.17 62.92 26.59
N ARG A 522 21.23 63.73 26.57
CA ARG A 522 21.20 65.16 26.91
C ARG A 522 20.16 65.91 26.06
N THR A 523 20.18 65.66 24.75
CA THR A 523 19.27 66.31 23.80
C THR A 523 17.82 65.93 24.08
N ASN A 524 17.53 64.65 24.33
CA ASN A 524 16.21 64.16 24.69
C ASN A 524 15.71 64.75 26.02
N LEU A 525 16.60 64.85 27.02
CA LEU A 525 16.28 65.49 28.30
C LEU A 525 15.89 66.96 28.11
N MET A 526 16.62 67.71 27.28
CA MET A 526 16.30 69.11 26.98
C MET A 526 15.00 69.26 26.18
N PHE A 527 14.64 68.30 25.32
CA PHE A 527 13.40 68.34 24.55
C PHE A 527 12.15 68.04 25.37
N MET A 528 12.24 67.15 26.36
CA MET A 528 11.09 66.75 27.17
C MET A 528 10.59 67.85 28.10
N ALA A 529 11.42 68.83 28.41
CA ALA A 529 11.07 69.99 29.20
C ALA A 529 11.52 71.27 28.45
N ALA A 530 11.00 71.45 27.23
CA ALA A 530 11.42 72.54 26.35
C ALA A 530 11.14 73.94 26.92
N ASP A 531 10.04 74.10 27.67
CA ASP A 531 9.64 75.37 28.28
C ASP A 531 10.47 75.69 29.53
N GLU A 532 10.72 74.69 30.39
CA GLU A 532 11.53 74.81 31.61
C GLU A 532 12.44 73.58 31.78
N PRO A 533 13.64 73.56 31.15
CA PRO A 533 14.50 72.39 31.24
C PRO A 533 15.01 72.19 32.68
N PRO A 534 15.07 70.94 33.18
CA PRO A 534 15.39 70.67 34.58
C PRO A 534 16.78 71.20 34.92
N LYS A 535 16.85 71.97 36.01
CA LYS A 535 18.08 72.57 36.52
C LYS A 535 18.78 71.63 37.47
N LEU A 536 18.03 71.03 38.40
CA LEU A 536 18.47 70.03 39.36
C LEU A 536 18.05 68.64 38.83
N LEU A 537 19.03 67.84 38.41
CA LEU A 537 18.81 66.48 37.89
C LEU A 537 19.37 65.43 38.85
N LEU A 538 18.50 64.60 39.42
CA LEU A 538 18.91 63.43 40.19
C LEU A 538 19.16 62.23 39.27
N VAL A 539 20.32 61.60 39.38
CA VAL A 539 20.61 60.33 38.69
C VAL A 539 20.67 59.21 39.72
N THR A 540 19.81 58.21 39.55
CA THR A 540 19.71 57.06 40.46
C THR A 540 19.46 55.76 39.70
N SER A 541 19.28 54.65 40.41
CA SER A 541 19.13 53.29 39.82
C SER A 541 18.41 52.34 40.78
N PRO A 542 17.70 51.32 40.27
CA PRO A 542 17.14 50.26 41.11
C PRO A 542 18.18 49.50 41.94
N GLY A 543 19.37 49.25 41.39
CA GLY A 543 20.40 48.41 42.01
C GLY A 543 21.82 49.01 42.06
N PRO A 544 22.71 48.45 42.90
CA PRO A 544 24.12 48.83 42.90
C PRO A 544 24.82 48.36 41.61
N GLY A 545 25.76 49.17 41.09
CA GLY A 545 26.57 48.80 39.92
C GLY A 545 25.89 48.95 38.56
N GLU A 546 24.77 49.69 38.48
CA GLU A 546 24.01 49.87 37.23
C GLU A 546 24.53 50.99 36.32
N GLY A 547 25.50 51.78 36.80
CA GLY A 547 26.17 52.83 36.00
C GLY A 547 25.67 54.25 36.25
N LYS A 548 25.00 54.51 37.39
CA LYS A 548 24.61 55.85 37.88
C LYS A 548 25.76 56.88 37.85
N THR A 549 26.87 56.65 38.57
CA THR A 549 28.03 57.56 38.56
C THR A 549 28.64 57.77 37.18
N LEU A 550 28.66 56.72 36.36
CA LEU A 550 29.13 56.79 34.98
C LEU A 550 28.24 57.73 34.16
N ILE A 551 26.92 57.56 34.22
CA ILE A 551 25.96 58.36 33.47
C ILE A 551 25.89 59.79 34.03
N SER A 552 25.88 59.99 35.34
CA SER A 552 25.83 61.32 35.96
C SER A 552 27.08 62.14 35.62
N SER A 553 28.27 61.55 35.71
CA SER A 553 29.54 62.20 35.34
C SER A 553 29.57 62.58 33.86
N ASN A 554 29.19 61.65 32.98
CA ASN A 554 29.21 61.92 31.53
C ASN A 554 28.09 62.88 31.10
N MET A 555 26.93 62.85 31.75
CA MET A 555 25.86 63.83 31.53
C MET A 555 26.32 65.23 31.93
N ALA A 556 26.98 65.37 33.08
CA ALA A 556 27.53 66.65 33.53
C ALA A 556 28.57 67.20 32.55
N ILE A 557 29.46 66.34 32.03
CA ILE A 557 30.42 66.70 30.98
C ILE A 557 29.69 67.17 29.71
N ALA A 558 28.66 66.45 29.27
CA ALA A 558 27.91 66.79 28.06
C ALA A 558 27.14 68.12 28.20
N MET A 559 26.63 68.45 29.39
CA MET A 559 26.02 69.76 29.69
C MET A 559 27.08 70.87 29.68
N ALA A 560 28.23 70.66 30.32
CA ALA A 560 29.34 71.62 30.35
C ALA A 560 29.89 71.93 28.95
N GLN A 561 30.04 70.90 28.10
CA GLN A 561 30.46 71.04 26.70
C GLN A 561 29.45 71.80 25.82
N SER A 562 28.19 71.95 26.26
CA SER A 562 27.23 72.84 25.59
C SER A 562 27.32 74.31 26.03
N GLY A 563 28.33 74.66 26.84
CA GLY A 563 28.56 76.02 27.32
C GLY A 563 27.78 76.37 28.60
N LEU A 564 27.05 75.41 29.18
CA LEU A 564 26.29 75.63 30.42
C LEU A 564 27.20 75.50 31.63
N LYS A 565 27.05 76.42 32.59
CA LYS A 565 27.78 76.36 33.86
C LYS A 565 27.23 75.20 34.70
N THR A 566 27.96 74.08 34.73
CA THR A 566 27.46 72.80 35.23
C THR A 566 28.17 72.37 36.52
N LEU A 567 27.43 71.86 37.49
CA LEU A 567 27.95 71.25 38.70
C LEU A 567 27.56 69.77 38.76
N ILE A 568 28.50 68.89 39.11
CA ILE A 568 28.19 67.55 39.59
C ILE A 568 28.40 67.45 41.10
N VAL A 569 27.43 66.89 41.79
CA VAL A 569 27.45 66.71 43.25
C VAL A 569 27.42 65.23 43.57
N ASP A 570 28.39 64.78 44.38
CA ASP A 570 28.44 63.40 44.88
C ASP A 570 27.58 63.27 46.14
N ASN A 571 26.30 62.90 45.97
CA ASN A 571 25.39 62.67 47.11
C ASN A 571 25.34 61.19 47.52
N ASP A 572 26.18 60.32 46.94
CA ASP A 572 26.40 58.98 47.50
C ASP A 572 27.42 59.07 48.64
N LEU A 573 26.97 59.62 49.76
CA LEU A 573 27.75 59.74 51.00
C LEU A 573 28.16 58.38 51.59
N ARG A 574 27.66 57.26 51.05
CA ARG A 574 28.00 55.90 51.51
C ARG A 574 29.16 55.31 50.71
N ARG A 575 29.16 55.51 49.40
CA ARG A 575 30.18 54.98 48.48
C ARG A 575 30.57 56.05 47.45
N PRO A 576 31.18 57.16 47.86
CA PRO A 576 31.45 58.28 46.97
C PRO A 576 32.46 57.89 45.88
N ARG A 577 32.14 58.27 44.64
CA ARG A 577 32.90 57.87 43.45
C ARG A 577 33.18 59.00 42.47
N VAL A 578 32.47 60.11 42.51
CA VAL A 578 32.63 61.22 41.54
C VAL A 578 34.04 61.83 41.63
N HIS A 579 34.56 62.00 42.84
CA HIS A 579 35.94 62.49 43.02
C HIS A 579 36.98 61.54 42.39
N LYS A 580 36.76 60.22 42.47
CA LYS A 580 37.63 59.21 41.82
C LYS A 580 37.49 59.25 40.31
N ALA A 581 36.27 59.42 39.80
CA ALA A 581 35.99 59.56 38.38
C ALA A 581 36.76 60.74 37.77
N LEU A 582 36.85 61.87 38.48
CA LEU A 582 37.48 63.09 37.98
C LEU A 582 38.93 63.29 38.46
N GLY A 583 39.51 62.34 39.19
CA GLY A 583 40.88 62.43 39.69
C GLY A 583 41.11 63.51 40.76
N LEU A 584 40.07 63.84 41.54
CA LEU A 584 40.07 64.89 42.55
C LEU A 584 40.19 64.32 43.98
N LYS A 585 40.56 65.18 44.94
CA LYS A 585 40.58 64.84 46.37
C LYS A 585 39.17 65.00 46.97
N ASN A 586 38.84 64.15 47.95
CA ASN A 586 37.56 64.15 48.66
C ASN A 586 37.75 64.53 50.14
N ALA A 587 38.34 65.70 50.38
CA ALA A 587 38.72 66.13 51.74
C ALA A 587 37.64 66.97 52.45
N LYS A 588 36.87 67.76 51.70
CA LYS A 588 35.70 68.50 52.19
C LYS A 588 34.64 68.55 51.10
N GLY A 589 33.37 68.42 51.45
CA GLY A 589 32.28 68.28 50.50
C GLY A 589 30.89 68.45 51.10
N VAL A 590 29.91 67.73 50.55
CA VAL A 590 28.50 67.76 50.95
C VAL A 590 28.32 67.47 52.46
N SER A 591 29.04 66.49 53.01
CA SER A 591 28.99 66.14 54.43
C SER A 591 29.37 67.32 55.33
N GLU A 592 30.51 67.97 55.07
CA GLU A 592 31.03 69.07 55.89
C GLU A 592 30.14 70.32 55.80
N ILE A 593 29.53 70.60 54.64
CA ILE A 593 28.55 71.68 54.51
C ILE A 593 27.28 71.38 55.32
N ALA A 594 26.76 70.14 55.24
CA ALA A 594 25.54 69.77 55.94
C ALA A 594 25.68 69.89 57.47
N ILE A 595 26.87 69.59 58.02
CA ILE A 595 27.19 69.78 59.45
C ILE A 595 27.73 71.18 59.79
N GLY A 596 27.93 72.05 58.79
CA GLY A 596 28.32 73.46 58.92
C GLY A 596 29.79 73.70 59.28
N GLU A 597 30.67 72.77 58.91
CA GLU A 597 32.12 72.84 59.09
C GLU A 597 32.85 73.43 57.87
N ALA A 598 32.15 73.63 56.76
CA ALA A 598 32.68 74.25 55.55
C ALA A 598 31.61 75.07 54.81
N THR A 599 32.05 76.03 54.00
CA THR A 599 31.18 76.79 53.09
C THR A 599 31.16 76.19 51.68
N LEU A 600 30.18 76.57 50.86
CA LEU A 600 30.08 76.12 49.47
C LEU A 600 31.30 76.56 48.64
N GLU A 601 31.79 77.79 48.83
CA GLU A 601 32.96 78.32 48.13
C GLU A 601 34.25 77.55 48.47
N GLU A 602 34.38 77.07 49.70
CA GLU A 602 35.56 76.31 50.16
C GLU A 602 35.61 74.87 49.63
N THR A 603 34.47 74.34 49.21
CA THR A 603 34.29 72.92 48.86
C THR A 603 34.10 72.68 47.37
N LEU A 604 33.79 73.72 46.59
CA LEU A 604 33.67 73.66 45.14
C LEU A 604 35.06 73.48 44.49
N LEU A 605 35.22 72.39 43.74
CA LEU A 605 36.45 72.07 43.03
C LEU A 605 36.26 72.26 41.51
N PRO A 606 37.20 72.89 40.80
CA PRO A 606 37.22 72.85 39.34
C PRO A 606 37.55 71.43 38.88
N SER A 607 36.79 70.92 37.92
CA SER A 607 36.96 69.54 37.43
C SER A 607 38.15 69.34 36.48
N GLY A 608 38.73 70.43 35.96
CA GLY A 608 39.68 70.40 34.84
C GLY A 608 39.02 70.42 33.45
N ILE A 609 37.70 70.30 33.39
CA ILE A 609 36.87 70.43 32.18
C ILE A 609 36.21 71.81 32.19
N GLU A 610 36.22 72.50 31.05
CA GLU A 610 35.61 73.82 30.89
C GLU A 610 34.13 73.78 31.29
N ASN A 611 33.68 74.81 32.02
CA ASN A 611 32.32 74.96 32.55
C ASN A 611 31.81 73.83 33.47
N LEU A 612 32.70 72.99 34.03
CA LEU A 612 32.33 71.92 34.95
C LEU A 612 33.00 72.06 36.32
N TRP A 613 32.18 72.12 37.37
CA TRP A 613 32.58 72.10 38.77
C TRP A 613 32.13 70.81 39.45
N VAL A 614 32.79 70.47 40.55
CA VAL A 614 32.49 69.29 41.36
C VAL A 614 32.29 69.71 42.80
N LEU A 615 31.20 69.24 43.41
CA LEU A 615 31.02 69.21 44.85
C LEU A 615 31.18 67.75 45.32
N PRO A 616 32.35 67.36 45.85
CA PRO A 616 32.58 65.99 46.28
C PRO A 616 31.76 65.67 47.53
N ALA A 617 31.67 64.39 47.90
CA ALA A 617 30.85 63.96 49.03
C ALA A 617 31.40 64.45 50.37
N GLY A 618 32.73 64.51 50.51
CA GLY A 618 33.40 64.75 51.78
C GLY A 618 33.63 63.47 52.57
N ASP A 619 33.93 63.59 53.87
CA ASP A 619 34.15 62.42 54.72
C ASP A 619 32.85 61.63 54.91
N ILE A 620 32.95 60.30 54.89
CA ILE A 620 31.79 59.41 55.00
C ILE A 620 31.16 59.59 56.40
N PRO A 621 29.96 60.16 56.51
CA PRO A 621 29.35 60.44 57.80
C PRO A 621 28.75 59.16 58.40
N PRO A 622 28.60 59.07 59.74
CA PRO A 622 27.98 57.92 60.38
C PRO A 622 26.49 57.76 59.99
N ASN A 623 25.77 58.86 59.80
CA ASN A 623 24.36 58.89 59.42
C ASN A 623 24.11 59.73 58.14
N PRO A 624 24.37 59.19 56.94
CA PRO A 624 24.18 59.89 55.66
C PRO A 624 22.78 60.49 55.43
N THR A 625 21.74 59.71 55.77
CA THR A 625 20.34 60.06 55.50
C THR A 625 19.88 61.26 56.34
N GLU A 626 20.35 61.38 57.58
CA GLU A 626 19.96 62.48 58.48
C GLU A 626 20.52 63.83 58.00
N LEU A 627 21.71 63.84 57.39
CA LEU A 627 22.31 65.05 56.84
C LEU A 627 21.47 65.67 55.73
N MET A 628 20.83 64.83 54.90
CA MET A 628 19.95 65.28 53.80
C MET A 628 18.62 65.87 54.29
N HIS A 629 18.25 65.65 55.56
CA HIS A 629 17.06 66.25 56.19
C HIS A 629 17.33 67.58 56.89
N THR A 630 18.59 68.01 56.96
CA THR A 630 18.93 69.26 57.64
C THR A 630 18.52 70.48 56.81
N ALA A 631 18.09 71.56 57.48
CA ALA A 631 17.80 72.85 56.82
C ALA A 631 19.01 73.43 56.06
N ARG A 632 20.24 73.03 56.45
CA ARG A 632 21.47 73.41 55.75
C ARG A 632 21.61 72.71 54.40
N PHE A 633 21.18 71.45 54.30
CA PHE A 633 21.17 70.74 53.03
C PHE A 633 20.16 71.34 52.06
N GLU A 634 18.96 71.67 52.53
CA GLU A 634 17.96 72.38 51.73
C GLU A 634 18.49 73.73 51.21
N LYS A 635 19.09 74.53 52.10
CA LYS A 635 19.74 75.79 51.74
C LYS A 635 20.90 75.59 50.74
N LEU A 636 21.68 74.51 50.89
CA LEU A 636 22.72 74.16 49.93
C LEU A 636 22.12 73.94 48.54
N ILE A 637 21.07 73.13 48.40
CA ILE A 637 20.44 72.88 47.10
C ILE A 637 19.91 74.19 46.47
N GLU A 638 19.30 75.08 47.26
CA GLU A 638 18.89 76.40 46.80
C GLU A 638 20.08 77.24 46.31
N GLU A 639 21.17 77.31 47.08
CA GLU A 639 22.38 78.04 46.70
C GLU A 639 23.04 77.46 45.43
N LEU A 640 23.03 76.13 45.27
CA LEU A 640 23.52 75.46 44.06
C LEU A 640 22.65 75.83 42.84
N SER A 641 21.33 75.81 43.02
CA SER A 641 20.38 76.17 41.98
C SER A 641 20.51 77.64 41.55
N GLN A 642 21.03 78.54 42.38
CA GLN A 642 21.23 79.94 41.99
C GLN A 642 22.56 80.17 41.25
N LYS A 643 23.62 79.41 41.58
CA LYS A 643 24.98 79.64 41.08
C LYS A 643 25.35 78.93 39.79
N PHE A 644 24.63 77.87 39.43
CA PHE A 644 24.90 77.03 38.27
C PHE A 644 23.69 76.98 37.34
N ASP A 645 23.92 76.77 36.04
CA ASP A 645 22.83 76.59 35.07
C ASP A 645 22.26 75.18 35.16
N ARG A 646 23.10 74.19 35.48
CA ARG A 646 22.74 72.79 35.65
C ARG A 646 23.47 72.18 36.83
N VAL A 647 22.78 71.34 37.59
CA VAL A 647 23.31 70.62 38.73
C VAL A 647 22.89 69.16 38.62
N ILE A 648 23.86 68.26 38.53
CA ILE A 648 23.64 66.82 38.45
C ILE A 648 23.98 66.22 39.81
N LEU A 649 23.02 65.56 40.44
CA LEU A 649 23.17 64.92 41.75
C LEU A 649 23.36 63.41 41.51
N ASP A 650 24.58 62.90 41.76
CA ASP A 650 24.83 61.45 41.82
C ASP A 650 24.30 60.92 43.14
N SER A 651 23.66 59.75 43.14
CA SER A 651 22.97 59.22 44.32
C SER A 651 23.14 57.71 44.48
N PRO A 652 22.94 57.17 45.70
CA PRO A 652 22.92 55.72 45.90
C PRO A 652 21.67 55.07 45.24
N PRO A 653 21.63 53.74 45.07
CA PRO A 653 20.46 53.08 44.46
C PRO A 653 19.22 53.13 45.34
N ILE A 654 18.05 53.38 44.73
CA ILE A 654 16.73 53.40 45.39
C ILE A 654 16.46 52.07 46.12
N GLY A 655 16.76 50.94 45.48
CA GLY A 655 16.48 49.63 46.06
C GLY A 655 17.35 49.26 47.27
N ALA A 656 18.39 50.05 47.59
CA ALA A 656 19.29 49.77 48.71
C ALA A 656 19.05 50.67 49.93
N VAL A 657 18.78 51.97 49.72
CA VAL A 657 18.71 52.98 50.78
C VAL A 657 17.73 54.11 50.43
N ALA A 658 17.20 54.81 51.44
CA ALA A 658 16.20 55.88 51.28
C ALA A 658 16.77 57.21 50.76
N ASP A 659 18.09 57.38 50.72
CA ASP A 659 18.76 58.65 50.42
C ASP A 659 18.31 59.23 49.05
N ALA A 660 18.23 58.40 47.99
CA ALA A 660 17.77 58.85 46.68
C ALA A 660 16.29 59.28 46.65
N LEU A 661 15.45 58.66 47.48
CA LEU A 661 14.04 59.05 47.63
C LEU A 661 13.92 60.43 48.29
N ILE A 662 14.76 60.72 49.28
CA ILE A 662 14.79 62.04 49.93
C ILE A 662 15.28 63.11 48.96
N LEU A 663 16.38 62.85 48.27
CA LEU A 663 16.93 63.76 47.25
C LEU A 663 15.92 64.08 46.14
N SER A 664 15.07 63.11 45.77
CA SER A 664 14.07 63.30 44.71
C SER A 664 13.04 64.39 44.99
N ARG A 665 12.91 64.84 46.25
CA ARG A 665 12.01 65.93 46.65
C ARG A 665 12.60 67.32 46.41
N PHE A 666 13.91 67.42 46.22
CA PHE A 666 14.63 68.67 46.05
C PHE A 666 15.08 68.92 44.61
N VAL A 667 14.59 68.12 43.65
CA VAL A 667 15.05 68.17 42.25
C VAL A 667 13.90 68.39 41.30
N ASP A 668 14.22 68.91 40.11
CA ASP A 668 13.24 69.14 39.06
C ASP A 668 12.95 67.86 38.27
N ALA A 669 13.93 66.96 38.18
CA ALA A 669 13.81 65.72 37.44
C ALA A 669 14.65 64.58 38.04
N VAL A 670 14.12 63.37 37.95
CA VAL A 670 14.81 62.11 38.26
C VAL A 670 15.04 61.32 36.98
N LEU A 671 16.29 60.88 36.79
CA LEU A 671 16.73 59.99 35.73
C LEU A 671 17.06 58.62 36.32
N LEU A 672 16.32 57.59 35.91
CA LEU A 672 16.49 56.23 36.42
C LEU A 672 17.36 55.40 35.48
N VAL A 673 18.56 55.04 35.94
CA VAL A 673 19.48 54.17 35.20
C VAL A 673 19.12 52.71 35.42
N VAL A 674 18.95 51.97 34.33
CA VAL A 674 18.59 50.55 34.32
C VAL A 674 19.66 49.78 33.55
N LYS A 675 20.30 48.81 34.19
CA LYS A 675 21.31 47.98 33.51
C LYS A 675 20.69 46.86 32.69
N TYR A 676 20.99 46.84 31.38
CA TYR A 676 20.50 45.85 30.41
C TYR A 676 20.88 44.42 30.81
N GLY A 677 19.89 43.52 30.77
CA GLY A 677 20.06 42.09 31.03
C GLY A 677 20.53 41.72 32.46
N THR A 678 20.56 42.69 33.38
CA THR A 678 21.01 42.51 34.77
C THR A 678 19.94 42.93 35.76
N THR A 679 19.32 44.09 35.55
CA THR A 679 18.26 44.60 36.43
C THR A 679 17.06 43.66 36.35
N ARG A 680 16.56 43.17 37.48
CA ARG A 680 15.38 42.31 37.51
C ARG A 680 14.11 43.15 37.39
N ARG A 681 13.11 42.66 36.66
CA ARG A 681 11.79 43.30 36.48
C ARG A 681 11.14 43.69 37.81
N GLU A 682 11.21 42.80 38.80
CA GLU A 682 10.67 43.06 40.12
C GLU A 682 11.39 44.20 40.86
N THR A 683 12.73 44.25 40.79
CA THR A 683 13.52 45.33 41.39
C THR A 683 13.21 46.66 40.72
N PHE A 684 13.12 46.67 39.38
CA PHE A 684 12.71 47.86 38.61
C PHE A 684 11.32 48.34 39.04
N ARG A 685 10.31 47.46 39.03
CA ARG A 685 8.94 47.79 39.45
C ARG A 685 8.89 48.40 40.84
N ARG A 686 9.57 47.78 41.83
CA ARG A 686 9.60 48.31 43.20
C ARG A 686 10.23 49.70 43.28
N SER A 687 11.26 49.99 42.49
CA SER A 687 11.86 51.32 42.45
C SER A 687 10.92 52.37 41.84
N ILE A 688 10.16 52.00 40.81
CA ILE A 688 9.10 52.87 40.27
C ILE A 688 8.02 53.11 41.32
N ASP A 689 7.50 52.04 41.95
CA ASP A 689 6.47 52.14 43.00
C ASP A 689 6.93 53.08 44.15
N GLN A 690 8.21 53.02 44.53
CA GLN A 690 8.77 53.88 45.57
C GLN A 690 8.91 55.34 45.16
N LEU A 691 9.26 55.63 43.90
CA LEU A 691 9.32 56.99 43.37
C LEU A 691 7.92 57.60 43.21
N ASP A 692 6.97 56.82 42.69
CA ASP A 692 5.59 57.24 42.50
C ASP A 692 4.91 57.52 43.86
N ALA A 693 5.16 56.69 44.88
CA ALA A 693 4.57 56.83 46.21
C ALA A 693 4.90 58.18 46.89
N ILE A 694 6.02 58.80 46.54
CA ILE A 694 6.45 60.10 47.10
C ILE A 694 6.25 61.26 46.12
N GLY A 695 5.69 61.00 44.94
CA GLY A 695 5.50 62.00 43.89
C GLY A 695 6.80 62.53 43.30
N ALA A 696 7.85 61.69 43.23
CA ALA A 696 9.12 62.10 42.64
C ALA A 696 8.96 62.42 41.13
N PRO A 697 9.61 63.46 40.60
CA PRO A 697 9.47 63.86 39.20
C PRO A 697 10.29 62.94 38.27
N LEU A 698 9.86 61.69 38.10
CA LEU A 698 10.53 60.72 37.22
C LEU A 698 10.38 61.12 35.75
N MET A 699 11.44 61.72 35.20
CA MET A 699 11.46 62.21 33.83
C MET A 699 11.63 61.09 32.80
N GLY A 700 12.37 60.04 33.16
CA GLY A 700 12.51 58.86 32.30
C GLY A 700 13.62 57.91 32.71
N CYS A 701 13.77 56.85 31.93
CA CYS A 701 14.73 55.77 32.18
C CYS A 701 15.86 55.75 31.14
N VAL A 702 17.04 55.30 31.55
CA VAL A 702 18.18 55.05 30.65
C VAL A 702 18.56 53.59 30.71
N LEU A 703 18.51 52.90 29.57
CA LEU A 703 19.01 51.54 29.47
C LEU A 703 20.51 51.57 29.21
N ASN A 704 21.29 51.15 30.20
CA ASN A 704 22.75 51.17 30.17
C ASN A 704 23.34 49.77 29.92
N ASP A 705 24.58 49.73 29.42
CA ASP A 705 25.36 48.50 29.21
C ASP A 705 24.75 47.55 28.16
N ILE A 706 24.23 48.12 27.06
CA ILE A 706 23.65 47.33 25.96
C ILE A 706 24.77 46.67 25.16
N LYS A 707 24.79 45.34 25.19
CA LYS A 707 25.81 44.54 24.50
C LYS A 707 25.61 44.56 22.98
N LYS A 708 26.72 44.43 22.23
CA LYS A 708 26.72 44.47 20.75
C LYS A 708 25.87 43.38 20.10
N ASP A 709 25.72 42.23 20.75
CA ASP A 709 24.92 41.09 20.31
C ASP A 709 23.41 41.28 20.58
N ALA A 710 23.01 42.30 21.35
CA ALA A 710 21.62 42.68 21.58
C ALA A 710 20.97 43.39 20.38
N ALA A 711 21.68 43.55 19.26
CA ALA A 711 21.18 44.17 18.03
C ALA A 711 19.87 43.57 17.49
N GLY A 712 19.54 42.32 17.85
CA GLY A 712 18.27 41.66 17.49
C GLY A 712 17.02 42.17 18.21
N TYR A 713 17.14 42.95 19.30
CA TYR A 713 16.03 43.40 20.16
C TYR A 713 15.41 44.76 19.76
N GLY A 714 15.62 45.24 18.53
CA GLY A 714 15.12 46.55 18.07
C GLY A 714 16.08 47.72 18.34
N TYR A 715 17.12 47.53 19.15
CA TYR A 715 18.20 48.52 19.34
C TYR A 715 19.18 48.64 18.16
N SER A 716 19.00 47.84 17.10
CA SER A 716 19.72 47.97 15.83
C SER A 716 19.63 49.40 15.27
N TYR A 717 18.48 50.07 15.43
CA TYR A 717 18.27 51.43 14.93
C TYR A 717 19.15 52.46 15.66
N TYR A 718 19.30 52.32 16.99
CA TYR A 718 20.22 53.15 17.77
C TYR A 718 21.68 52.85 17.37
N TYR A 719 22.08 51.57 17.31
CA TYR A 719 23.47 51.20 17.00
C TYR A 719 23.91 51.56 15.57
N TYR A 720 23.04 51.45 14.56
CA TYR A 720 23.36 51.84 13.17
C TYR A 720 23.39 53.36 12.97
N ARG A 721 22.58 54.13 13.70
CA ARG A 721 22.62 55.60 13.64
C ARG A 721 23.94 56.17 14.20
N TYR A 722 24.58 55.46 15.14
CA TYR A 722 25.84 55.87 15.76
C TYR A 722 27.11 55.39 15.04
N ASN A 723 27.02 54.66 13.94
CA ASN A 723 28.17 54.10 13.20
C ASN A 723 28.38 54.71 11.80
N TYR A 724 27.68 55.80 11.47
CA TYR A 724 27.93 56.57 10.25
C TYR A 724 29.03 57.62 10.51
N GLU A 725 30.30 57.19 10.54
CA GLU A 725 31.44 57.91 9.92
C GLU A 725 32.79 57.19 10.09
N GLU A 726 33.62 57.33 9.04
CA GLU A 726 35.04 56.95 8.89
C GLU A 726 35.41 55.47 8.75
N LYS A 727 35.14 54.91 7.56
CA LYS A 727 36.15 54.03 6.93
C LYS A 727 37.36 54.91 6.57
N PRO A 728 38.58 54.66 7.07
CA PRO A 728 39.75 55.34 6.56
C PRO A 728 39.95 54.89 5.11
N THR A 729 39.73 55.82 4.17
CA THR A 729 40.20 55.67 2.79
C THR A 729 41.71 55.54 2.83
N LYS A 730 42.22 54.33 2.56
CA LYS A 730 43.64 54.13 2.27
C LYS A 730 44.02 55.04 1.09
N PRO A 731 45.13 55.79 1.16
CA PRO A 731 45.61 56.51 0.00
C PRO A 731 46.10 55.50 -1.04
N ASP A 732 45.53 55.56 -2.25
CA ASP A 732 46.02 54.81 -3.40
C ASP A 732 47.42 55.30 -3.78
N SER A 733 48.45 54.58 -3.34
CA SER A 733 49.81 54.74 -3.84
C SER A 733 50.01 53.85 -5.07
N LYS A 734 49.62 54.31 -6.25
CA LYS A 734 50.22 53.88 -7.53
C LYS A 734 50.26 55.02 -8.55
N MET A 735 51.26 55.88 -8.39
CA MET A 735 51.99 56.46 -9.52
C MET A 735 53.48 56.20 -9.28
N ALA A 736 54.09 55.35 -10.10
CA ALA A 736 55.48 55.47 -10.54
C ALA A 736 55.76 54.45 -11.65
N SER A 737 56.25 55.01 -12.77
CA SER A 737 57.00 54.43 -13.89
C SER A 737 56.36 53.31 -14.73
#